data_AF-A0A923HPV9-F1
#
_entry.id   AF-A0A923HPV9-F1
#
_cell.length_a   1.000
_cell.length_b   1.000
_cell.length_c   1.000
_cell.angle_alpha   90.00
_cell.angle_beta   90.00
_cell.angle_gamma   90.00
#
_symmetry.space_group_name_H-M   'P 1'
#
loop_
_entity.id
_entity.type
_entity.pdbx_description
1 polymer ?
#
loop_
_entity_poly.entity_id
_entity_poly.type
_entity_poly.pdbx_seq_one_letter_code
_entity_poly.pdbx_strand_id
1 'polypeptide(L)'
;MKNHQFALSAIMLACLAACGGGGSSSPANSSTSSTSTPPTPPIVTSPQSVNVPVMISDASSDDWSAINVIINGITFTDSNGNVTSNLLSAPWSGNLEQLDNLAEQLSSASLTAGTTYVSATLTISANPGDVGLTVASDPESGFPEAASTVIPKTRINIQGASGATGSQTVTVPIKFATPFIAPQATSATNPTPVTGTTSNGINVDFDLNHPAFIVGHIPANGGNIIWSVNFNGPVKHKPVDDLTRLVLRHMYGSVTSVSTTTNTMVIERDTGTLSTSGGGNTFSPVDTGKALTINVDTTNGTLFYDLDNKTNNGTIKDFSNAAVVAALQKTGEYVRVAARYQQDGTLVATRIFASTNFNKIFISPEGHVIHADQTTGATMVLDNADGKPITVAIDPTTQFFFRTPNTSSDAAPIGTGPSFLTSGSLVRGFKVKITPVDVTASTMHAATVDIETAPYQGKVTNANTTNFSLTSTFPTPTDNYKGVALSYISATTPNGVDPLNPKTTITGFKYWNYAYPTIVTYTSGSTNAITNFIGTTGAINFGSTGTNPPITYNPIVLTYATWAASTSNPGTGGWTVPYAIFMPQTIPNTTVATPLVAASGTNNSYTFAINAKGGSNAVTVNVNATAGSAALVYQVDRTGDVVTVSPIDITTTAGLTALTNGVSKAGTAVQVSGVPKSDGTYNAYLIKYYTAAK
;
A
#
# COMPACT_ATOMS: atom_id res chain seq x y z
N MET A 1 -0.18 5.12 9.62
CA MET A 1 0.44 5.26 10.95
C MET A 1 1.43 6.42 10.91
N LYS A 2 1.53 7.22 11.99
CA LYS A 2 2.08 8.59 11.99
C LYS A 2 3.53 8.69 12.52
N ASN A 3 4.21 9.72 11.98
CA ASN A 3 5.22 10.62 12.55
C ASN A 3 6.63 10.09 12.88
N HIS A 4 7.64 10.69 12.23
CA HIS A 4 8.90 11.05 12.90
C HIS A 4 9.39 12.45 12.49
N GLN A 5 9.83 13.17 13.52
CA GLN A 5 10.54 14.45 13.50
C GLN A 5 11.99 14.21 13.09
N PHE A 6 12.62 15.15 12.37
CA PHE A 6 14.08 15.23 12.34
C PHE A 6 14.57 16.61 12.75
N ALA A 7 15.44 16.59 13.75
CA ALA A 7 16.21 17.72 14.21
C ALA A 7 17.34 18.02 13.21
N LEU A 8 17.52 19.32 13.00
CA LEU A 8 18.59 19.97 12.24
C LEU A 8 19.95 19.78 12.94
N SER A 9 21.02 19.60 12.17
CA SER A 9 22.32 20.23 12.46
C SER A 9 23.13 20.38 11.18
N ALA A 10 23.61 21.61 10.97
CA ALA A 10 24.29 22.08 9.78
C ALA A 10 25.79 22.28 10.04
N ILE A 11 26.60 21.86 9.06
CA ILE A 11 27.78 22.53 8.45
C ILE A 11 28.93 23.04 9.36
N MET A 12 30.16 22.52 9.13
CA MET A 12 31.30 23.30 8.58
C MET A 12 32.61 22.50 8.35
N LEU A 13 33.06 22.52 7.09
CA LEU A 13 34.41 22.76 6.51
C LEU A 13 35.70 22.61 7.35
N ALA A 14 36.72 21.87 6.84
CA ALA A 14 38.02 22.40 6.34
C ALA A 14 39.16 21.35 6.19
N CYS A 15 39.69 21.26 4.96
CA CYS A 15 41.10 21.27 4.50
C CYS A 15 42.22 20.29 4.93
N LEU A 16 42.85 19.73 3.87
CA LEU A 16 44.29 19.48 3.58
C LEU A 16 45.13 18.55 4.49
N ALA A 17 45.72 17.50 3.89
CA ALA A 17 47.15 17.47 3.51
C ALA A 17 47.53 16.13 2.84
N ALA A 18 48.59 16.19 2.03
CA ALA A 18 48.99 15.20 1.04
C ALA A 18 50.20 14.34 1.47
N CYS A 19 50.47 13.34 0.63
CA CYS A 19 51.80 12.88 0.17
C CYS A 19 52.59 11.82 0.98
N GLY A 20 53.12 10.86 0.22
CA GLY A 20 54.36 10.11 0.47
C GLY A 20 54.17 8.75 1.14
N GLY A 21 54.63 7.60 0.64
CA GLY A 21 55.58 7.31 -0.44
C GLY A 21 56.63 6.29 0.03
N GLY A 22 56.61 5.09 -0.55
CA GLY A 22 57.79 4.28 -0.90
C GLY A 22 58.57 3.48 0.17
N GLY A 23 58.89 2.22 -0.15
CA GLY A 23 60.28 1.72 -0.09
C GLY A 23 60.62 0.55 0.83
N SER A 24 60.51 -0.67 0.29
CA SER A 24 61.54 -1.73 0.18
C SER A 24 62.38 -2.30 1.35
N SER A 25 62.60 -3.62 1.22
CA SER A 25 63.77 -4.48 1.58
C SER A 25 63.96 -5.08 2.99
N SER A 26 63.64 -6.39 3.08
CA SER A 26 64.37 -7.58 3.61
C SER A 26 65.78 -7.44 4.25
N PRO A 27 66.37 -8.52 4.84
CA PRO A 27 65.89 -9.57 5.77
C PRO A 27 66.93 -9.88 6.90
N ALA A 28 66.80 -11.04 7.58
CA ALA A 28 67.79 -11.76 8.42
C ALA A 28 67.92 -11.29 9.90
N ASN A 29 68.14 -12.11 10.95
CA ASN A 29 68.35 -13.55 11.18
C ASN A 29 68.36 -13.78 12.72
N SER A 30 68.03 -15.00 13.19
CA SER A 30 68.42 -15.68 14.45
C SER A 30 68.11 -14.98 15.80
N SER A 31 67.51 -15.58 16.83
CA SER A 31 67.87 -16.85 17.47
C SER A 31 66.90 -17.16 18.64
N THR A 32 66.70 -18.47 18.88
CA THR A 32 66.39 -19.19 20.13
C THR A 32 65.62 -18.57 21.32
N SER A 33 64.60 -19.35 21.73
CA SER A 33 64.26 -19.80 23.10
C SER A 33 62.99 -19.25 23.79
N SER A 34 62.06 -20.19 24.01
CA SER A 34 61.09 -20.35 25.10
C SER A 34 60.49 -19.10 25.77
N THR A 35 59.16 -18.97 25.68
CA THR A 35 58.25 -19.02 26.85
C THR A 35 56.79 -18.87 26.40
N SER A 36 55.91 -19.58 27.11
CA SER A 36 54.46 -19.70 26.95
C SER A 36 53.72 -18.36 26.83
N THR A 37 52.90 -18.22 25.78
CA THR A 37 51.82 -17.22 25.69
C THR A 37 50.49 -17.93 25.38
N PRO A 38 49.34 -17.36 25.80
CA PRO A 38 48.03 -18.03 25.75
C PRO A 38 47.61 -18.31 24.30
N PRO A 39 46.76 -19.33 24.03
CA PRO A 39 46.26 -19.55 22.68
C PRO A 39 45.43 -18.34 22.25
N THR A 40 45.91 -17.63 21.25
CA THR A 40 45.14 -16.65 20.49
C THR A 40 43.88 -17.36 19.98
N PRO A 41 42.66 -16.80 20.17
CA PRO A 41 41.47 -17.36 19.54
C PRO A 41 41.70 -17.43 18.03
N PRO A 42 41.23 -18.49 17.34
CA PRO A 42 41.31 -18.53 15.88
C PRO A 42 40.54 -17.33 15.34
N ILE A 43 41.24 -16.40 14.69
CA ILE A 43 40.60 -15.39 13.85
C ILE A 43 39.98 -16.17 12.70
N VAL A 44 38.67 -16.33 12.75
CA VAL A 44 37.88 -16.81 11.62
C VAL A 44 37.97 -15.72 10.54
N THR A 45 38.88 -15.88 9.58
CA THR A 45 39.00 -15.00 8.40
C THR A 45 38.14 -15.47 7.22
N SER A 46 37.29 -16.48 7.40
CA SER A 46 36.29 -16.82 6.39
C SER A 46 35.16 -15.77 6.40
N PRO A 47 34.78 -15.19 5.25
CA PRO A 47 33.63 -14.30 5.18
C PRO A 47 32.41 -15.01 5.76
N GLN A 48 31.88 -14.49 6.86
CA GLN A 48 30.67 -15.03 7.47
C GLN A 48 29.47 -14.58 6.65
N SER A 49 28.64 -15.54 6.27
CA SER A 49 27.41 -15.30 5.53
C SER A 49 26.26 -15.11 6.53
N VAL A 50 25.46 -14.06 6.38
CA VAL A 50 24.33 -13.72 7.28
C VAL A 50 23.03 -13.71 6.49
N ASN A 51 21.98 -14.30 7.06
CA ASN A 51 20.63 -14.22 6.53
C ASN A 51 20.06 -12.84 6.84
N VAL A 52 19.63 -12.13 5.80
CA VAL A 52 19.01 -10.80 5.94
C VAL A 52 17.52 -10.93 5.67
N PRO A 53 16.65 -10.42 6.56
CA PRO A 53 15.23 -10.32 6.25
C PRO A 53 15.05 -9.31 5.12
N VAL A 54 14.71 -9.79 3.93
CA VAL A 54 14.24 -8.98 2.81
C VAL A 54 12.72 -9.02 2.85
N MET A 55 12.06 -7.88 2.97
CA MET A 55 10.62 -7.72 2.80
C MET A 55 10.36 -7.23 1.38
N ILE A 56 9.31 -7.74 0.74
CA ILE A 56 8.86 -7.21 -0.54
C ILE A 56 7.36 -6.94 -0.43
N SER A 57 6.95 -5.69 -0.60
CA SER A 57 5.57 -5.21 -0.38
C SER A 57 4.94 -4.70 -1.67
N ASP A 58 3.64 -4.45 -1.64
CA ASP A 58 2.85 -3.92 -2.76
C ASP A 58 1.92 -2.75 -2.36
N ALA A 59 1.36 -2.07 -3.37
CA ALA A 59 0.24 -1.16 -3.23
C ALA A 59 -1.05 -1.80 -3.80
N SER A 60 -2.20 -1.57 -3.18
CA SER A 60 -3.48 -2.16 -3.61
C SER A 60 -3.97 -1.59 -4.95
N SER A 61 -4.16 -2.43 -5.98
CA SER A 61 -4.82 -2.00 -7.22
C SER A 61 -6.33 -2.24 -7.15
N ASP A 62 -7.13 -1.18 -7.33
CA ASP A 62 -8.59 -1.30 -7.32
C ASP A 62 -9.13 -2.09 -8.53
N ASP A 63 -8.34 -2.20 -9.61
CA ASP A 63 -8.79 -2.74 -10.90
C ASP A 63 -8.34 -4.17 -11.19
N TRP A 64 -7.33 -4.68 -10.47
CA TRP A 64 -6.72 -5.99 -10.73
C TRP A 64 -6.81 -6.84 -9.46
N SER A 65 -7.40 -8.04 -9.56
CA SER A 65 -7.38 -9.03 -8.47
C SER A 65 -6.16 -9.95 -8.51
N ALA A 66 -5.43 -9.97 -9.64
CA ALA A 66 -4.18 -10.71 -9.72
C ALA A 66 -3.26 -10.17 -10.82
N ILE A 67 -2.00 -9.97 -10.44
CA ILE A 67 -0.89 -9.65 -11.35
C ILE A 67 0.17 -10.72 -11.13
N ASN A 68 0.05 -11.82 -11.89
CA ASN A 68 0.93 -12.98 -11.76
C ASN A 68 2.24 -12.75 -12.50
N VAL A 69 3.36 -13.07 -11.84
CA VAL A 69 4.71 -12.97 -12.42
C VAL A 69 5.55 -14.20 -12.10
N ILE A 70 6.66 -14.33 -12.82
CA ILE A 70 7.75 -15.25 -12.50
C ILE A 70 9.02 -14.44 -12.27
N ILE A 71 9.60 -14.55 -11.09
CA ILE A 71 10.85 -13.90 -10.71
C ILE A 71 11.97 -14.94 -10.77
N ASN A 72 12.93 -14.73 -11.67
CA ASN A 72 14.03 -15.65 -11.92
C ASN A 72 15.19 -15.43 -10.93
N GLY A 73 15.37 -14.20 -10.44
CA GLY A 73 16.48 -13.92 -9.55
C GLY A 73 16.53 -12.52 -8.96
N ILE A 74 17.30 -12.40 -7.88
CA ILE A 74 17.65 -11.14 -7.24
C ILE A 74 19.16 -11.15 -6.97
N THR A 75 19.86 -10.09 -7.35
CA THR A 75 21.29 -9.90 -7.07
C THR A 75 21.55 -8.53 -6.50
N PHE A 76 22.53 -8.40 -5.61
CA PHE A 76 22.92 -7.12 -5.01
C PHE A 76 24.27 -6.66 -5.53
N THR A 77 24.46 -5.35 -5.60
CA THR A 77 25.73 -4.74 -5.99
C THR A 77 26.33 -3.98 -4.80
N ASP A 78 27.58 -4.30 -4.45
CA ASP A 78 28.31 -3.64 -3.38
C ASP A 78 28.87 -2.27 -3.79
N SER A 79 29.37 -1.50 -2.82
CA SER A 79 29.97 -0.18 -3.06
C SER A 79 31.23 -0.22 -3.95
N ASN A 80 31.83 -1.39 -4.16
CA ASN A 80 32.98 -1.61 -5.03
C ASN A 80 32.58 -2.09 -6.43
N GLY A 81 31.28 -2.27 -6.70
CA GLY A 81 30.74 -2.74 -7.97
C GLY A 81 30.65 -4.27 -8.10
N ASN A 82 30.95 -5.04 -7.06
CA ASN A 82 30.81 -6.50 -7.10
C ASN A 82 29.34 -6.90 -6.99
N VAL A 83 28.93 -7.91 -7.78
CA VAL A 83 27.56 -8.43 -7.80
C VAL A 83 27.50 -9.78 -7.09
N THR A 84 26.49 -10.00 -6.24
CA THR A 84 26.28 -11.30 -5.58
C THR A 84 25.85 -12.38 -6.58
N SER A 85 25.98 -13.65 -6.18
CA SER A 85 25.19 -14.71 -6.82
C SER A 85 23.69 -14.44 -6.66
N ASN A 86 22.88 -15.16 -7.45
CA ASN A 86 21.43 -15.11 -7.28
C ASN A 86 21.06 -15.49 -5.84
N LEU A 87 20.26 -14.65 -5.20
CA LEU A 87 19.79 -14.83 -3.84
C LEU A 87 18.60 -15.80 -3.77
N LEU A 88 17.95 -16.08 -4.90
CA LEU A 88 16.93 -17.12 -5.01
C LEU A 88 17.55 -18.47 -5.35
N SER A 89 17.13 -19.52 -4.64
CA SER A 89 17.53 -20.92 -4.89
C SER A 89 16.79 -21.53 -6.09
N ALA A 90 15.60 -21.03 -6.42
CA ALA A 90 14.80 -21.39 -7.58
C ALA A 90 13.93 -20.19 -8.02
N PRO A 91 13.45 -20.15 -9.29
CA PRO A 91 12.49 -19.15 -9.71
C PRO A 91 11.22 -19.17 -8.85
N TRP A 92 10.74 -17.99 -8.48
CA TRP A 92 9.50 -17.82 -7.73
C TRP A 92 8.36 -17.45 -8.68
N SER A 93 7.18 -18.05 -8.49
CA SER A 93 5.97 -17.68 -9.21
C SER A 93 4.87 -17.33 -8.23
N GLY A 94 4.19 -16.21 -8.46
CA GLY A 94 3.11 -15.76 -7.58
C GLY A 94 2.48 -14.47 -8.08
N ASN A 95 1.40 -14.08 -7.40
CA ASN A 95 0.78 -12.77 -7.57
C ASN A 95 1.64 -11.70 -6.89
N LEU A 96 1.81 -10.53 -7.51
CA LEU A 96 2.54 -9.41 -6.93
C LEU A 96 1.89 -8.89 -5.62
N GLU A 97 0.61 -9.14 -5.37
CA GLU A 97 -0.02 -8.86 -4.06
C GLU A 97 0.43 -9.81 -2.93
N GLN A 98 1.19 -10.84 -3.31
CA GLN A 98 1.73 -11.87 -2.42
C GLN A 98 3.26 -11.83 -2.37
N LEU A 99 3.88 -10.67 -2.62
CA LEU A 99 5.34 -10.52 -2.58
C LEU A 99 5.97 -10.81 -1.21
N ASP A 100 5.18 -10.77 -0.14
CA ASP A 100 5.62 -11.28 1.17
C ASP A 100 6.03 -12.76 1.13
N ASN A 101 5.46 -13.57 0.23
CA ASN A 101 5.87 -14.97 0.05
C ASN A 101 7.27 -15.07 -0.58
N LEU A 102 7.67 -14.09 -1.41
CA LEU A 102 9.01 -14.01 -1.99
C LEU A 102 10.06 -13.63 -0.92
N ALA A 103 9.69 -12.74 0.00
CA ALA A 103 10.51 -12.40 1.17
C ALA A 103 10.89 -13.64 2.00
N GLU A 104 9.97 -14.60 2.16
CA GLU A 104 10.24 -15.86 2.85
C GLU A 104 11.25 -16.74 2.10
N GLN A 105 11.19 -16.78 0.76
CA GLN A 105 12.19 -17.50 -0.05
C GLN A 105 13.57 -16.86 0.02
N LEU A 106 13.64 -15.53 0.18
CA LEU A 106 14.88 -14.79 0.37
C LEU A 106 15.44 -14.91 1.79
N SER A 107 14.68 -15.42 2.76
CA SER A 107 15.16 -15.61 4.13
C SER A 107 16.31 -16.63 4.25
N SER A 108 16.53 -17.45 3.23
CA SER A 108 17.71 -18.33 3.10
C SER A 108 18.89 -17.71 2.34
N ALA A 109 18.71 -16.50 1.77
CA ALA A 109 19.76 -15.82 1.04
C ALA A 109 20.84 -15.31 2.00
N SER A 110 22.10 -15.59 1.67
CA SER A 110 23.23 -15.30 2.55
C SER A 110 24.06 -14.16 1.96
N LEU A 111 24.18 -13.04 2.69
CA LEU A 111 25.02 -11.90 2.31
C LEU A 111 26.31 -11.89 3.13
N THR A 112 27.37 -11.30 2.59
CA THR A 112 28.64 -11.16 3.30
C THR A 112 28.49 -10.13 4.43
N ALA A 113 28.71 -10.55 5.67
CA ALA A 113 28.57 -9.70 6.85
C ALA A 113 29.46 -8.44 6.77
N GLY A 114 28.91 -7.27 7.11
CA GLY A 114 29.62 -5.99 7.10
C GLY A 114 29.85 -5.36 5.73
N THR A 115 29.49 -6.03 4.62
CA THR A 115 29.55 -5.44 3.28
C THR A 115 28.49 -4.36 3.10
N THR A 116 28.87 -3.25 2.44
CA THR A 116 27.96 -2.16 2.07
C THR A 116 27.46 -2.36 0.64
N TYR A 117 26.15 -2.50 0.49
CA TYR A 117 25.43 -2.63 -0.76
C TYR A 117 24.74 -1.33 -1.15
N VAL A 118 24.77 -0.97 -2.43
CA VAL A 118 24.29 0.34 -2.93
C VAL A 118 23.09 0.19 -3.88
N SER A 119 22.89 -0.99 -4.46
CA SER A 119 21.76 -1.30 -5.32
C SER A 119 21.45 -2.79 -5.35
N ALA A 120 20.29 -3.13 -5.90
CA ALA A 120 19.90 -4.48 -6.26
C ALA A 120 19.37 -4.53 -7.69
N THR A 121 19.32 -5.74 -8.25
CA THR A 121 18.76 -6.02 -9.56
C THR A 121 17.80 -7.20 -9.43
N LEU A 122 16.58 -7.00 -9.90
CA LEU A 122 15.56 -8.03 -10.01
C LEU A 122 15.45 -8.50 -11.46
N THR A 123 15.39 -9.81 -11.67
CA THR A 123 15.21 -10.42 -12.99
C THR A 123 13.85 -11.11 -13.06
N ILE A 124 12.98 -10.63 -13.94
CA ILE A 124 11.62 -11.14 -14.16
C ILE A 124 11.59 -11.92 -15.47
N SER A 125 10.93 -13.07 -15.50
CA SER A 125 10.68 -13.82 -16.74
C SER A 125 9.66 -13.06 -17.60
N ALA A 126 9.96 -12.95 -18.90
CA ALA A 126 9.25 -12.06 -19.80
C ALA A 126 8.82 -12.75 -21.11
N ASN A 127 8.70 -14.08 -21.11
CA ASN A 127 8.13 -14.77 -22.26
C ASN A 127 6.62 -14.53 -22.34
N PRO A 128 6.03 -14.63 -23.55
CA PRO A 128 4.58 -14.61 -23.70
C PRO A 128 3.91 -15.65 -22.79
N GLY A 129 3.13 -15.17 -21.81
CA GLY A 129 2.42 -16.01 -20.85
C GLY A 129 3.07 -16.18 -19.48
N ASP A 130 4.25 -15.60 -19.25
CA ASP A 130 4.90 -15.55 -17.93
C ASP A 130 4.28 -14.49 -17.02
N VAL A 131 3.60 -13.49 -17.60
CA VAL A 131 2.78 -12.51 -16.89
C VAL A 131 1.30 -12.79 -17.14
N GLY A 132 0.51 -12.79 -16.08
CA GLY A 132 -0.94 -12.97 -16.14
C GLY A 132 -1.69 -11.85 -15.43
N LEU A 133 -2.81 -11.40 -16.00
CA LEU A 133 -3.64 -10.34 -15.43
C LEU A 133 -5.07 -10.84 -15.24
N THR A 134 -5.65 -10.59 -14.06
CA THR A 134 -7.07 -10.85 -13.77
C THR A 134 -7.72 -9.60 -13.19
N VAL A 135 -8.83 -9.19 -13.79
CA VAL A 135 -9.59 -8.00 -13.40
C VAL A 135 -10.24 -8.22 -12.04
N ALA A 136 -10.27 -7.17 -11.21
CA ALA A 136 -10.92 -7.17 -9.92
C ALA A 136 -12.39 -7.62 -10.00
N SER A 137 -12.94 -8.10 -8.88
CA SER A 137 -14.38 -8.41 -8.77
C SER A 137 -15.27 -7.17 -8.81
N ASP A 138 -14.69 -5.99 -8.58
CA ASP A 138 -15.37 -4.69 -8.58
C ASP A 138 -14.42 -3.58 -9.07
N PRO A 139 -13.98 -3.62 -10.36
CA PRO A 139 -13.02 -2.65 -10.89
C PRO A 139 -13.67 -1.26 -10.99
N GLU A 140 -12.86 -0.21 -11.10
CA GLU A 140 -13.37 1.16 -11.08
C GLU A 140 -14.43 1.43 -12.16
N SER A 141 -15.34 2.36 -11.88
CA SER A 141 -16.38 2.73 -12.84
C SER A 141 -15.75 3.32 -14.11
N GLY A 142 -15.92 2.64 -15.24
CA GLY A 142 -15.32 3.02 -16.52
C GLY A 142 -14.08 2.21 -16.89
N PHE A 143 -13.68 1.25 -16.05
CA PHE A 143 -12.68 0.26 -16.40
C PHE A 143 -13.14 -0.54 -17.64
N PRO A 144 -12.26 -0.79 -18.62
CA PRO A 144 -12.71 -1.20 -19.93
C PRO A 144 -12.92 -2.72 -20.09
N GLU A 145 -12.64 -3.51 -19.06
CA GLU A 145 -12.89 -4.95 -19.04
C GLU A 145 -13.97 -5.29 -18.01
N ALA A 146 -14.66 -6.42 -18.21
CA ALA A 146 -15.62 -6.90 -17.24
C ALA A 146 -14.93 -7.40 -15.96
N ALA A 147 -15.59 -7.24 -14.82
CA ALA A 147 -15.15 -7.74 -13.52
C ALA A 147 -14.79 -9.24 -13.59
N SER A 148 -13.76 -9.64 -12.83
CA SER A 148 -13.26 -11.03 -12.74
C SER A 148 -12.79 -11.67 -14.06
N THR A 149 -12.57 -10.88 -15.11
CA THR A 149 -12.08 -11.38 -16.39
C THR A 149 -10.59 -11.71 -16.32
N VAL A 150 -10.20 -12.89 -16.81
CA VAL A 150 -8.78 -13.23 -17.05
C VAL A 150 -8.38 -12.71 -18.42
N ILE A 151 -7.34 -11.87 -18.48
CA ILE A 151 -6.86 -11.31 -19.74
C ILE A 151 -6.11 -12.39 -20.54
N PRO A 152 -6.48 -12.65 -21.81
CA PRO A 152 -5.74 -13.55 -22.68
C PRO A 152 -4.26 -13.15 -22.81
N LYS A 153 -3.36 -14.14 -22.72
CA LYS A 153 -1.90 -13.93 -22.81
C LYS A 153 -1.46 -13.19 -24.09
N THR A 154 -2.19 -13.37 -25.19
CA THR A 154 -1.95 -12.68 -26.47
C THR A 154 -2.25 -11.19 -26.44
N ARG A 155 -2.95 -10.70 -25.41
CA ARG A 155 -3.29 -9.28 -25.19
C ARG A 155 -2.38 -8.63 -24.15
N ILE A 156 -1.33 -9.31 -23.70
CA ILE A 156 -0.39 -8.79 -22.70
C ILE A 156 0.96 -8.58 -23.39
N ASN A 157 1.48 -7.36 -23.33
CA ASN A 157 2.78 -6.99 -23.88
C ASN A 157 3.73 -6.57 -22.75
N ILE A 158 4.79 -7.35 -22.54
CA ILE A 158 5.77 -7.10 -21.47
C ILE A 158 6.85 -6.15 -22.02
N GLN A 159 6.91 -4.93 -21.48
CA GLN A 159 7.83 -3.90 -21.96
C GLN A 159 9.25 -4.16 -21.47
N GLY A 160 10.23 -3.88 -22.33
CA GLY A 160 11.66 -4.05 -22.01
C GLY A 160 12.15 -5.50 -22.00
N ALA A 161 11.33 -6.45 -22.46
CA ALA A 161 11.73 -7.85 -22.59
C ALA A 161 12.92 -7.98 -23.55
N SER A 162 13.94 -8.73 -23.13
CA SER A 162 15.16 -8.96 -23.89
C SER A 162 15.62 -10.41 -23.77
N GLY A 163 16.41 -10.89 -24.74
CA GLY A 163 16.88 -12.28 -24.78
C GLY A 163 16.20 -13.11 -25.87
N ALA A 164 16.49 -14.42 -25.88
CA ALA A 164 15.94 -15.35 -26.86
C ALA A 164 14.50 -15.76 -26.51
N THR A 165 13.71 -16.13 -27.52
CA THR A 165 12.36 -16.68 -27.31
C THR A 165 12.44 -17.94 -26.45
N GLY A 166 11.62 -18.02 -25.39
CA GLY A 166 11.66 -19.09 -24.39
C GLY A 166 12.60 -18.81 -23.22
N SER A 167 13.34 -17.71 -23.25
CA SER A 167 14.21 -17.26 -22.15
C SER A 167 14.28 -15.73 -22.09
N GLN A 168 13.21 -15.04 -22.50
CA GLN A 168 13.15 -13.58 -22.41
C GLN A 168 13.05 -13.15 -20.94
N THR A 169 13.73 -12.06 -20.59
CA THR A 169 13.71 -11.48 -19.25
C THR A 169 13.62 -9.96 -19.28
N VAL A 170 13.08 -9.39 -18.20
CA VAL A 170 13.17 -7.96 -17.89
C VAL A 170 14.04 -7.79 -16.66
N THR A 171 14.98 -6.86 -16.74
CA THR A 171 15.86 -6.49 -15.62
C THR A 171 15.35 -5.20 -15.00
N VAL A 172 15.10 -5.21 -13.69
CA VAL A 172 14.60 -4.07 -12.94
C VAL A 172 15.69 -3.59 -11.97
N PRO A 173 16.31 -2.43 -12.24
CA PRO A 173 17.30 -1.87 -11.34
C PRO A 173 16.61 -1.24 -10.10
N ILE A 174 17.13 -1.55 -8.92
CA ILE A 174 16.66 -1.02 -7.64
C ILE A 174 17.78 -0.20 -7.03
N LYS A 175 17.57 1.11 -6.89
CA LYS A 175 18.52 2.00 -6.21
C LYS A 175 18.15 2.12 -4.74
N PHE A 176 19.12 1.92 -3.84
CA PHE A 176 18.88 2.14 -2.43
C PHE A 176 18.96 3.64 -2.11
N ALA A 177 17.95 4.16 -1.40
CA ALA A 177 17.93 5.54 -0.93
C ALA A 177 19.10 5.84 0.02
N THR A 178 19.46 4.84 0.84
CA THR A 178 20.64 4.82 1.71
C THR A 178 21.35 3.49 1.52
N PRO A 179 22.69 3.42 1.47
CA PRO A 179 23.39 2.15 1.35
C PRO A 179 22.98 1.15 2.45
N PHE A 180 22.76 -0.09 2.05
CA PHE A 180 22.44 -1.19 2.95
C PHE A 180 23.73 -1.82 3.48
N ILE A 181 23.86 -1.95 4.81
CA ILE A 181 25.01 -2.61 5.43
C ILE A 181 24.55 -3.95 5.97
N ALA A 182 25.12 -5.05 5.47
CA ALA A 182 24.78 -6.39 5.94
C ALA A 182 25.14 -6.54 7.43
N PRO A 183 24.22 -7.02 8.29
CA PRO A 183 24.47 -7.15 9.72
C PRO A 183 25.72 -8.01 10.02
N GLN A 184 26.46 -7.64 11.06
CA GLN A 184 27.52 -8.48 11.64
C GLN A 184 26.94 -9.27 12.81
N ALA A 185 27.26 -10.57 12.90
CA ALA A 185 26.85 -11.39 14.02
C ALA A 185 27.56 -10.91 15.30
N THR A 186 26.80 -10.62 16.37
CA THR A 186 27.34 -10.43 17.71
C THR A 186 27.56 -11.79 18.36
N SER A 187 28.79 -12.10 18.80
CA SER A 187 29.09 -13.32 19.55
C SER A 187 28.29 -13.39 20.86
N ALA A 188 27.79 -14.58 21.21
CA ALA A 188 27.07 -14.85 22.47
C ALA A 188 27.87 -14.52 23.74
N THR A 189 29.18 -14.30 23.63
CA THR A 189 30.08 -14.00 24.76
C THR A 189 30.43 -12.52 24.92
N ASN A 190 30.01 -11.64 24.01
CA ASN A 190 30.25 -10.19 24.13
C ASN A 190 29.03 -9.41 23.60
N PRO A 191 28.07 -9.04 24.47
CA PRO A 191 26.78 -8.51 24.06
C PRO A 191 26.81 -7.02 23.74
N THR A 192 27.98 -6.38 23.63
CA THR A 192 28.03 -4.97 23.23
C THR A 192 27.61 -4.86 21.77
N PRO A 193 26.42 -4.30 21.44
CA PRO A 193 26.13 -3.94 20.07
C PRO A 193 27.23 -2.96 19.66
N VAL A 194 27.76 -3.09 18.44
CA VAL A 194 28.53 -1.98 17.88
C VAL A 194 27.53 -0.82 17.81
N THR A 195 27.67 0.13 18.75
CA THR A 195 26.86 1.35 18.79
C THR A 195 26.97 2.04 17.43
N GLY A 196 25.91 1.95 16.63
CA GLY A 196 25.84 2.56 15.31
C GLY A 196 25.23 1.68 14.19
N THR A 197 25.11 0.36 14.37
CA THR A 197 24.49 -0.52 13.38
C THR A 197 23.07 -0.93 13.80
N THR A 198 22.07 -0.21 13.29
CA THR A 198 20.68 -0.70 13.25
C THR A 198 20.64 -1.95 12.38
N SER A 199 19.95 -3.01 12.83
CA SER A 199 19.61 -4.16 11.99
C SER A 199 18.66 -3.67 10.91
N ASN A 200 19.20 -3.20 9.79
CA ASN A 200 18.40 -2.71 8.69
C ASN A 200 17.80 -3.93 7.99
N GLY A 201 16.48 -4.00 7.88
CA GLY A 201 15.84 -4.87 6.90
C GLY A 201 15.86 -4.19 5.54
N ILE A 202 15.87 -4.95 4.45
CA ILE A 202 15.67 -4.39 3.11
C ILE A 202 14.19 -4.53 2.78
N ASN A 203 13.49 -3.42 2.51
CA ASN A 203 12.16 -3.48 1.94
C ASN A 203 12.16 -2.95 0.50
N VAL A 204 11.79 -3.82 -0.43
CA VAL A 204 11.57 -3.48 -1.84
C VAL A 204 10.06 -3.45 -2.07
N ASP A 205 9.52 -2.32 -2.50
CA ASP A 205 8.10 -2.15 -2.71
C ASP A 205 7.79 -2.09 -4.21
N PHE A 206 6.83 -2.89 -4.66
CA PHE A 206 6.21 -2.77 -5.97
C PHE A 206 4.99 -1.86 -5.84
N ASP A 207 5.12 -0.63 -6.32
CA ASP A 207 4.03 0.31 -6.47
C ASP A 207 3.10 -0.16 -7.60
N LEU A 208 2.17 -1.08 -7.30
CA LEU A 208 1.22 -1.59 -8.30
C LEU A 208 0.25 -0.50 -8.78
N ASN A 209 0.07 0.55 -7.98
CA ASN A 209 -0.67 1.75 -8.32
C ASN A 209 0.13 2.74 -9.15
N HIS A 210 1.38 2.42 -9.49
CA HIS A 210 2.16 3.27 -10.36
C HIS A 210 1.43 3.41 -11.69
N PRO A 211 1.07 4.64 -12.11
CA PRO A 211 0.14 4.87 -13.21
C PRO A 211 0.68 4.47 -14.59
N ALA A 212 1.95 4.06 -14.66
CA ALA A 212 2.58 3.50 -15.85
C ALA A 212 2.91 2.00 -15.75
N PHE A 213 2.54 1.35 -14.64
CA PHE A 213 2.84 -0.08 -14.44
C PHE A 213 2.05 -0.95 -15.41
N ILE A 214 0.72 -0.80 -15.42
CA ILE A 214 -0.16 -1.46 -16.39
C ILE A 214 -0.91 -0.38 -17.17
N VAL A 215 -0.78 -0.39 -18.49
CA VAL A 215 -1.41 0.60 -19.38
C VAL A 215 -2.15 -0.12 -20.50
N GLY A 216 -3.49 0.01 -20.50
CA GLY A 216 -4.34 -0.43 -21.58
C GLY A 216 -4.25 0.53 -22.77
N HIS A 217 -4.11 -0.01 -23.98
CA HIS A 217 -4.18 0.76 -25.21
C HIS A 217 -4.94 -0.01 -26.30
N ILE A 218 -5.62 0.73 -27.17
CA ILE A 218 -6.31 0.15 -28.32
C ILE A 218 -5.32 0.17 -29.51
N PRO A 219 -5.18 -0.94 -30.26
CA PRO A 219 -4.37 -0.95 -31.49
C PRO A 219 -4.83 0.12 -32.48
N ALA A 220 -3.91 0.65 -33.29
CA ALA A 220 -4.21 1.73 -34.23
C ALA A 220 -5.30 1.39 -35.27
N ASN A 221 -5.52 0.09 -35.52
CA ASN A 221 -6.54 -0.42 -36.45
C ASN A 221 -7.87 -0.76 -35.76
N GLY A 222 -8.05 -0.38 -34.50
CA GLY A 222 -9.14 -0.85 -33.65
C GLY A 222 -8.93 -2.28 -33.16
N GLY A 223 -9.85 -2.77 -32.33
CA GLY A 223 -9.81 -4.11 -31.75
C GLY A 223 -9.80 -4.10 -30.22
N ASN A 224 -9.53 -5.27 -29.64
CA ASN A 224 -9.48 -5.43 -28.19
C ASN A 224 -8.29 -4.67 -27.59
N ILE A 225 -8.44 -4.25 -26.33
CA ILE A 225 -7.37 -3.58 -25.59
C ILE A 225 -6.18 -4.52 -25.43
N ILE A 226 -4.99 -4.00 -25.68
CA ILE A 226 -3.71 -4.62 -25.35
C ILE A 226 -3.18 -3.95 -24.08
N TRP A 227 -2.75 -4.77 -23.14
CA TRP A 227 -2.23 -4.36 -21.84
C TRP A 227 -0.71 -4.37 -21.87
N SER A 228 -0.10 -3.20 -21.82
CA SER A 228 1.35 -3.06 -21.67
C SER A 228 1.72 -3.11 -20.20
N VAL A 229 2.58 -4.06 -19.81
CA VAL A 229 3.10 -4.20 -18.45
C VAL A 229 4.55 -3.72 -18.43
N ASN A 230 4.84 -2.69 -17.63
CA ASN A 230 6.14 -2.05 -17.57
C ASN A 230 6.74 -2.11 -16.16
N PHE A 231 7.74 -2.96 -15.99
CA PHE A 231 8.46 -3.10 -14.72
C PHE A 231 9.51 -2.02 -14.45
N ASN A 232 9.66 -1.02 -15.34
CA ASN A 232 10.57 0.10 -15.14
C ASN A 232 9.89 1.23 -14.33
N GLY A 233 10.35 1.49 -13.11
CA GLY A 233 9.84 2.55 -12.23
C GLY A 233 8.79 2.20 -11.14
N PRO A 234 8.03 1.08 -11.16
CA PRO A 234 7.12 0.75 -10.07
C PRO A 234 7.87 0.23 -8.83
N VAL A 235 9.13 -0.20 -8.97
CA VAL A 235 9.90 -0.76 -7.86
C VAL A 235 10.67 0.33 -7.12
N LYS A 236 10.47 0.46 -5.80
CA LYS A 236 11.12 1.44 -4.94
C LYS A 236 11.68 0.77 -3.69
N HIS A 237 12.88 1.18 -3.25
CA HIS A 237 13.39 0.80 -1.94
C HIS A 237 12.78 1.69 -0.85
N LYS A 238 12.18 1.09 0.18
CA LYS A 238 11.67 1.78 1.37
C LYS A 238 12.55 1.43 2.58
N PRO A 239 13.26 2.39 3.19
CA PRO A 239 13.93 2.15 4.46
C PRO A 239 12.95 1.67 5.53
N VAL A 240 13.34 0.66 6.30
CA VAL A 240 12.58 0.20 7.48
C VAL A 240 13.28 0.73 8.72
N ASP A 241 12.90 1.94 9.14
CA ASP A 241 13.61 2.67 10.20
C ASP A 241 13.26 2.18 11.63
N ASP A 242 12.15 1.46 11.80
CA ASP A 242 11.67 0.99 13.11
C ASP A 242 10.80 -0.28 12.99
N LEU A 243 11.32 -1.43 13.44
CA LEU A 243 10.61 -2.72 13.45
C LEU A 243 9.60 -2.83 14.60
N THR A 244 9.66 -1.98 15.63
CA THR A 244 8.79 -2.07 16.83
C THR A 244 7.33 -1.73 16.55
N ARG A 245 7.07 -1.14 15.37
CA ARG A 245 5.72 -0.75 14.91
C ARG A 245 5.19 -1.64 13.78
N LEU A 246 5.90 -2.70 13.42
CA LEU A 246 5.42 -3.65 12.41
C LEU A 246 4.21 -4.41 12.96
N VAL A 247 3.08 -4.22 12.31
CA VAL A 247 1.91 -5.10 12.47
C VAL A 247 2.17 -6.31 11.59
N LEU A 248 2.26 -7.50 12.19
CA LEU A 248 2.42 -8.73 11.42
C LEU A 248 1.18 -8.97 10.57
N ARG A 249 1.39 -9.26 9.28
CA ARG A 249 0.38 -9.89 8.42
C ARG A 249 -0.05 -11.20 9.09
N HIS A 250 -1.28 -11.64 8.83
CA HIS A 250 -1.74 -12.95 9.30
C HIS A 250 -0.73 -14.03 8.87
N MET A 251 -0.32 -14.86 9.81
CA MET A 251 0.53 -16.02 9.57
C MET A 251 -0.36 -17.22 9.30
N TYR A 252 0.07 -18.11 8.41
CA TYR A 252 -0.61 -19.35 8.13
C TYR A 252 0.30 -20.51 8.47
N GLY A 253 -0.28 -21.65 8.81
CA GLY A 253 0.52 -22.82 9.11
C GLY A 253 -0.29 -24.01 9.55
N SER A 254 0.40 -25.12 9.68
CA SER A 254 -0.12 -26.36 10.24
C SER A 254 0.28 -26.45 11.71
N VAL A 255 -0.66 -26.78 12.59
CA VAL A 255 -0.35 -26.88 14.03
C VAL A 255 0.40 -28.16 14.30
N THR A 256 1.59 -28.06 14.90
CA THR A 256 2.41 -29.24 15.26
C THR A 256 2.32 -29.58 16.74
N SER A 257 2.14 -28.59 17.61
CA SER A 257 1.91 -28.85 19.03
C SER A 257 1.19 -27.69 19.72
N VAL A 258 0.49 -28.01 20.81
CA VAL A 258 -0.11 -27.05 21.74
C VAL A 258 0.26 -27.46 23.15
N SER A 259 0.77 -26.52 23.94
CA SER A 259 1.18 -26.71 25.32
C SER A 259 0.26 -25.93 26.26
N THR A 260 -0.43 -26.65 27.13
CA THR A 260 -1.31 -26.08 28.16
C THR A 260 -0.52 -25.55 29.35
N THR A 261 0.73 -25.97 29.52
CA THR A 261 1.60 -25.56 30.64
C THR A 261 2.31 -24.23 30.34
N THR A 262 2.82 -24.09 29.12
CA THR A 262 3.53 -22.89 28.67
C THR A 262 2.62 -21.91 27.92
N ASN A 263 1.35 -22.27 27.71
CA ASN A 263 0.37 -21.47 26.97
C ASN A 263 0.84 -21.06 25.57
N THR A 264 1.46 -22.01 24.88
CA THR A 264 2.08 -21.82 23.57
C THR A 264 1.54 -22.82 22.54
N MET A 265 1.41 -22.38 21.30
CA MET A 265 1.18 -23.22 20.13
C MET A 265 2.40 -23.14 19.21
N VAL A 266 2.80 -24.25 18.63
CA VAL A 266 3.82 -24.31 17.59
C VAL A 266 3.14 -24.59 16.26
N ILE A 267 3.47 -23.80 15.24
CA ILE A 267 3.03 -24.00 13.87
C ILE A 267 4.22 -24.22 12.96
N GLU A 268 4.09 -25.11 11.98
CA GLU A 268 4.90 -25.09 10.77
C GLU A 268 4.27 -24.09 9.82
N ARG A 269 5.04 -23.07 9.42
CA ARG A 269 4.51 -21.95 8.65
C ARG A 269 4.25 -22.40 7.21
N ASP A 270 3.04 -22.11 6.76
CA ASP A 270 2.59 -22.32 5.39
C ASP A 270 2.42 -20.97 4.69
N THR A 271 2.67 -20.93 3.39
CA THR A 271 2.26 -19.82 2.52
C THR A 271 1.07 -20.23 1.67
N GLY A 272 0.11 -19.33 1.49
CA GLY A 272 -1.00 -19.54 0.56
C GLY A 272 -0.59 -19.17 -0.86
N THR A 273 -0.48 -20.16 -1.74
CA THR A 273 -0.27 -19.91 -3.17
C THR A 273 -1.61 -19.89 -3.89
N LEU A 274 -1.92 -18.80 -4.60
CA LEU A 274 -3.10 -18.74 -5.45
C LEU A 274 -2.85 -19.65 -6.68
N SER A 275 -3.77 -20.56 -7.00
CA SER A 275 -3.61 -21.42 -8.18
C SER A 275 -3.50 -20.58 -9.46
N THR A 276 -2.47 -20.82 -10.26
CA THR A 276 -2.21 -20.15 -11.55
C THR A 276 -3.03 -20.74 -12.70
N SER A 277 -3.82 -21.78 -12.45
CA SER A 277 -4.60 -22.49 -13.47
C SER A 277 -6.09 -22.49 -13.13
N GLY A 278 -6.83 -21.60 -13.80
CA GLY A 278 -8.29 -21.67 -13.90
C GLY A 278 -9.06 -20.85 -12.87
N GLY A 279 -9.37 -19.60 -13.23
CA GLY A 279 -10.63 -18.87 -12.95
C GLY A 279 -11.22 -18.83 -11.53
N GLY A 280 -10.53 -19.34 -10.50
CA GLY A 280 -11.02 -19.41 -9.14
C GLY A 280 -9.89 -19.21 -8.13
N ASN A 281 -10.14 -18.31 -7.17
CA ASN A 281 -9.25 -18.05 -6.04
C ASN A 281 -9.35 -19.19 -5.03
N THR A 282 -8.64 -20.29 -5.28
CA THR A 282 -8.38 -21.35 -4.29
C THR A 282 -6.91 -21.34 -3.93
N PHE A 283 -6.62 -21.23 -2.63
CA PHE A 283 -5.26 -21.28 -2.12
C PHE A 283 -4.83 -22.72 -1.90
N SER A 284 -3.58 -23.02 -2.27
CA SER A 284 -2.89 -24.25 -1.89
C SER A 284 -1.81 -23.92 -0.84
N PRO A 285 -1.76 -24.66 0.27
CA PRO A 285 -0.69 -24.46 1.25
C PRO A 285 0.65 -24.93 0.69
N VAL A 286 1.69 -24.15 0.92
CA VAL A 286 3.09 -24.53 0.67
C VAL A 286 3.87 -24.36 1.96
N ASP A 287 4.33 -25.48 2.51
CA ASP A 287 5.16 -25.52 3.71
C ASP A 287 6.51 -24.84 3.44
N THR A 288 6.90 -23.98 4.37
CA THR A 288 8.15 -23.21 4.35
C THR A 288 9.30 -23.94 5.06
N GLY A 289 9.01 -25.02 5.79
CA GLY A 289 9.92 -25.73 6.67
C GLY A 289 10.36 -24.92 7.89
N LYS A 290 9.60 -23.86 8.25
CA LYS A 290 9.91 -22.98 9.40
C LYS A 290 8.89 -23.17 10.50
N ALA A 291 9.36 -23.45 11.71
CA ALA A 291 8.53 -23.52 12.90
C ALA A 291 8.47 -22.19 13.64
N LEU A 292 7.28 -21.81 14.12
CA LEU A 292 7.06 -20.61 14.94
C LEU A 292 6.35 -21.00 16.23
N THR A 293 6.85 -20.49 17.36
CA THR A 293 6.17 -20.58 18.66
C THR A 293 5.35 -19.32 18.90
N ILE A 294 4.08 -19.49 19.23
CA ILE A 294 3.12 -18.41 19.41
C ILE A 294 2.43 -18.57 20.77
N ASN A 295 2.46 -17.51 21.56
CA ASN A 295 1.83 -17.45 22.88
C ASN A 295 0.39 -16.96 22.74
N VAL A 296 -0.49 -17.44 23.62
CA VAL A 296 -1.82 -16.81 23.80
C VAL A 296 -1.68 -15.46 24.52
N ASP A 297 -2.57 -14.51 24.24
CA ASP A 297 -2.60 -13.24 24.97
C ASP A 297 -3.29 -13.43 26.32
N THR A 298 -2.50 -13.72 27.35
CA THR A 298 -3.02 -13.96 28.72
C THR A 298 -3.64 -12.71 29.35
N THR A 299 -3.28 -11.52 28.86
CA THR A 299 -3.72 -10.24 29.44
C THR A 299 -5.06 -9.80 28.83
N ASN A 300 -5.06 -9.58 27.52
CA ASN A 300 -6.20 -9.06 26.76
C ASN A 300 -7.09 -10.17 26.20
N GLY A 301 -6.56 -11.39 26.11
CA GLY A 301 -7.22 -12.54 25.50
C GLY A 301 -6.99 -12.63 23.99
N THR A 302 -6.94 -13.86 23.50
CA THR A 302 -6.90 -14.21 22.08
C THR A 302 -8.30 -14.61 21.63
N LEU A 303 -8.77 -14.09 20.50
CA LEU A 303 -10.04 -14.54 19.91
C LEU A 303 -9.82 -15.84 19.15
N PHE A 304 -10.60 -16.88 19.45
CA PHE A 304 -10.48 -18.20 18.83
C PHE A 304 -11.73 -18.59 18.05
N TYR A 305 -11.52 -19.01 16.79
CA TYR A 305 -12.56 -19.46 15.88
C TYR A 305 -12.25 -20.88 15.36
N ASP A 306 -13.08 -21.87 15.73
CA ASP A 306 -13.09 -23.20 15.11
C ASP A 306 -14.03 -23.17 13.91
N LEU A 307 -13.48 -23.13 12.69
CA LEU A 307 -14.25 -22.98 11.46
C LEU A 307 -14.84 -24.31 10.95
N ASP A 308 -14.44 -25.44 11.53
CA ASP A 308 -14.95 -26.76 11.16
C ASP A 308 -16.16 -27.16 11.96
N ASN A 309 -16.06 -27.03 13.27
CA ASN A 309 -17.19 -27.23 14.18
C ASN A 309 -18.06 -25.99 14.25
N LYS A 310 -17.60 -24.91 13.61
CA LYS A 310 -18.30 -23.65 13.49
C LYS A 310 -18.65 -23.08 14.88
N THR A 311 -17.80 -23.27 15.88
CA THR A 311 -18.03 -22.76 17.24
C THR A 311 -17.23 -21.49 17.48
N ASN A 312 -17.88 -20.42 17.96
CA ASN A 312 -17.18 -19.29 18.55
C ASN A 312 -16.80 -19.66 19.98
N ASN A 313 -15.56 -20.08 20.21
CA ASN A 313 -15.08 -20.34 21.58
C ASN A 313 -14.72 -19.04 22.33
N GLY A 314 -14.97 -17.88 21.71
CA GLY A 314 -14.82 -16.57 22.31
C GLY A 314 -13.36 -16.20 22.55
N THR A 315 -13.15 -15.45 23.63
CA THR A 315 -11.82 -14.99 24.06
C THR A 315 -11.18 -16.02 24.97
N ILE A 316 -10.06 -16.61 24.55
CA ILE A 316 -9.22 -17.51 25.35
C ILE A 316 -8.07 -16.75 25.99
N LYS A 317 -7.69 -17.08 27.23
CA LYS A 317 -6.52 -16.50 27.92
C LYS A 317 -5.42 -17.52 28.20
N ASP A 318 -5.70 -18.79 27.93
CA ASP A 318 -4.82 -19.93 28.09
C ASP A 318 -5.28 -21.04 27.14
N PHE A 319 -4.47 -22.09 27.00
CA PHE A 319 -4.85 -23.30 26.27
C PHE A 319 -5.42 -24.38 27.22
N SER A 320 -6.12 -24.01 28.30
CA SER A 320 -6.69 -24.99 29.24
C SER A 320 -8.01 -25.61 28.75
N ASN A 321 -8.71 -24.93 27.84
CA ASN A 321 -9.99 -25.42 27.31
C ASN A 321 -9.76 -26.61 26.36
N ALA A 322 -10.20 -27.80 26.80
CA ALA A 322 -10.05 -29.04 26.05
C ALA A 322 -10.67 -29.00 24.64
N ALA A 323 -11.76 -28.25 24.43
CA ALA A 323 -12.38 -28.12 23.11
C ALA A 323 -11.50 -27.28 22.15
N VAL A 324 -10.83 -26.25 22.66
CA VAL A 324 -9.90 -25.42 21.89
C VAL A 324 -8.66 -26.21 21.52
N VAL A 325 -8.09 -26.96 22.47
CA VAL A 325 -6.93 -27.82 22.22
C VAL A 325 -7.29 -28.91 21.22
N ALA A 326 -8.45 -29.56 21.38
CA ALA A 326 -8.91 -30.58 20.46
C ALA A 326 -9.14 -30.04 19.04
N ALA A 327 -9.63 -28.79 18.91
CA ALA A 327 -9.74 -28.14 17.60
C ALA A 327 -8.37 -27.92 16.96
N LEU A 328 -7.39 -27.40 17.72
CA LEU A 328 -6.04 -27.11 17.24
C LEU A 328 -5.18 -28.35 16.94
N GLN A 329 -5.48 -29.50 17.55
CA GLN A 329 -4.68 -30.72 17.42
C GLN A 329 -5.28 -31.75 16.45
N LYS A 330 -6.30 -31.39 15.67
CA LYS A 330 -6.81 -32.28 14.61
C LYS A 330 -5.70 -32.55 13.58
N THR A 331 -5.64 -33.78 13.07
CA THR A 331 -4.69 -34.12 12.01
C THR A 331 -5.01 -33.32 10.74
N GLY A 332 -4.02 -32.61 10.21
CA GLY A 332 -4.20 -31.72 9.05
C GLY A 332 -4.88 -30.39 9.39
N GLU A 333 -4.86 -29.97 10.65
CA GLU A 333 -5.40 -28.67 11.06
C GLU A 333 -4.50 -27.52 10.57
N TYR A 334 -5.07 -26.65 9.74
CA TYR A 334 -4.48 -25.39 9.36
C TYR A 334 -4.97 -24.28 10.26
N VAL A 335 -4.10 -23.31 10.54
CA VAL A 335 -4.43 -22.10 11.26
C VAL A 335 -4.08 -20.84 10.48
N ARG A 336 -4.90 -19.81 10.67
CA ARG A 336 -4.54 -18.41 10.41
C ARG A 336 -4.40 -17.70 11.75
N VAL A 337 -3.25 -17.08 11.98
CA VAL A 337 -2.92 -16.42 13.24
C VAL A 337 -2.59 -14.95 13.02
N ALA A 338 -3.32 -14.06 13.67
CA ALA A 338 -2.93 -12.66 13.81
C ALA A 338 -2.15 -12.50 15.11
N ALA A 339 -0.87 -12.13 15.06
CA ALA A 339 -0.02 -12.01 16.24
C ALA A 339 0.68 -10.64 16.30
N ARG A 340 1.20 -10.30 17.48
CA ARG A 340 2.04 -9.12 17.72
C ARG A 340 3.33 -9.53 18.41
N TYR A 341 4.43 -8.86 18.06
CA TYR A 341 5.67 -8.97 18.82
C TYR A 341 5.52 -8.30 20.19
N GLN A 342 6.09 -8.92 21.20
CA GLN A 342 6.34 -8.32 22.50
C GLN A 342 7.74 -7.72 22.55
N GLN A 343 7.99 -6.89 23.57
CA GLN A 343 9.29 -6.25 23.77
C GLN A 343 10.44 -7.27 23.95
N ASP A 344 10.14 -8.46 24.43
CA ASP A 344 11.09 -9.57 24.59
C ASP A 344 11.29 -10.41 23.31
N GLY A 345 10.64 -10.04 22.20
CA GLY A 345 10.72 -10.74 20.92
C GLY A 345 9.75 -11.91 20.78
N THR A 346 8.95 -12.23 21.79
CA THR A 346 7.93 -13.29 21.70
C THR A 346 6.76 -12.87 20.80
N LEU A 347 6.09 -13.85 20.19
CA LEU A 347 4.87 -13.64 19.41
C LEU A 347 3.65 -13.95 20.27
N VAL A 348 2.72 -13.00 20.36
CA VAL A 348 1.46 -13.17 21.09
C VAL A 348 0.28 -13.09 20.12
N ALA A 349 -0.53 -14.15 20.06
CA ALA A 349 -1.71 -14.23 19.22
C ALA A 349 -2.81 -13.29 19.74
N THR A 350 -3.34 -12.47 18.84
CA THR A 350 -4.57 -11.71 19.05
C THR A 350 -5.79 -12.47 18.51
N ARG A 351 -5.60 -13.26 17.45
CA ARG A 351 -6.64 -14.07 16.81
C ARG A 351 -6.08 -15.38 16.29
N ILE A 352 -6.87 -16.44 16.39
CA ILE A 352 -6.59 -17.75 15.80
C ILE A 352 -7.87 -18.24 15.10
N PHE A 353 -7.74 -18.59 13.83
CA PHE A 353 -8.76 -19.28 13.05
C PHE A 353 -8.22 -20.67 12.73
N ALA A 354 -9.00 -21.72 13.00
CA ALA A 354 -8.58 -23.11 12.83
C ALA A 354 -9.54 -23.86 11.90
N SER A 355 -9.00 -24.63 10.95
CA SER A 355 -9.75 -25.49 10.04
C SER A 355 -8.88 -26.58 9.42
N THR A 356 -9.42 -27.79 9.28
CA THR A 356 -8.88 -28.89 8.45
C THR A 356 -8.90 -28.59 6.96
N ASN A 357 -9.64 -27.56 6.53
CA ASN A 357 -9.64 -27.05 5.16
C ASN A 357 -8.91 -25.71 5.07
N PHE A 358 -7.76 -25.69 4.40
CA PHE A 358 -6.93 -24.49 4.19
C PHE A 358 -7.71 -23.33 3.58
N ASN A 359 -8.67 -23.57 2.67
CA ASN A 359 -9.45 -22.49 2.06
C ASN A 359 -10.43 -21.83 3.04
N LYS A 360 -10.85 -22.51 4.12
CA LYS A 360 -11.76 -21.90 5.10
C LYS A 360 -11.05 -20.92 6.03
N ILE A 361 -9.76 -21.09 6.34
CA ILE A 361 -9.06 -20.17 7.25
C ILE A 361 -8.96 -18.74 6.72
N PHE A 362 -9.26 -18.54 5.43
CA PHE A 362 -9.38 -17.23 4.81
C PHE A 362 -10.70 -16.53 5.14
N ILE A 363 -11.75 -17.24 5.56
CA ILE A 363 -13.00 -16.63 6.05
C ILE A 363 -12.67 -15.74 7.24
N SER A 364 -12.96 -14.45 7.09
CA SER A 364 -12.70 -13.43 8.10
C SER A 364 -14.02 -12.77 8.48
N PRO A 365 -14.40 -12.75 9.76
CA PRO A 365 -15.45 -11.85 10.23
C PRO A 365 -14.95 -10.39 10.27
N GLU A 366 -13.87 -10.05 9.56
CA GLU A 366 -13.26 -8.73 9.52
C GLU A 366 -12.94 -8.41 8.06
N GLY A 367 -13.31 -7.22 7.61
CA GLY A 367 -13.16 -6.85 6.21
C GLY A 367 -13.59 -5.42 5.94
N HIS A 368 -13.42 -5.02 4.67
CA HIS A 368 -13.98 -3.77 4.17
C HIS A 368 -15.42 -4.03 3.71
N VAL A 369 -16.32 -3.13 4.08
CA VAL A 369 -17.70 -3.14 3.60
C VAL A 369 -17.68 -2.82 2.11
N ILE A 370 -18.15 -3.75 1.28
CA ILE A 370 -18.36 -3.50 -0.15
C ILE A 370 -19.83 -3.21 -0.44
N HIS A 371 -20.76 -3.69 0.38
CA HIS A 371 -22.17 -3.31 0.24
C HIS A 371 -22.82 -3.13 1.61
N ALA A 372 -23.68 -2.14 1.73
CA ALA A 372 -24.59 -1.98 2.86
C ALA A 372 -25.99 -1.75 2.32
N ASP A 373 -26.95 -2.60 2.70
CA ASP A 373 -28.32 -2.44 2.24
C ASP A 373 -28.97 -1.22 2.91
N GLN A 374 -28.90 -0.08 2.25
CA GLN A 374 -29.54 1.15 2.73
C GLN A 374 -31.05 1.17 2.52
N THR A 375 -31.64 0.16 1.86
CA THR A 375 -33.09 0.10 1.59
C THR A 375 -33.81 -0.60 2.73
N THR A 376 -33.38 -1.81 3.10
CA THR A 376 -34.02 -2.56 4.20
C THR A 376 -33.17 -2.62 5.46
N GLY A 377 -31.85 -2.42 5.34
CA GLY A 377 -30.91 -2.58 6.44
C GLY A 377 -30.66 -4.01 6.85
N ALA A 378 -31.18 -5.00 6.12
CA ALA A 378 -31.14 -6.41 6.53
C ALA A 378 -29.78 -7.07 6.35
N THR A 379 -28.95 -6.57 5.42
CA THR A 379 -27.66 -7.18 5.13
C THR A 379 -26.57 -6.16 4.85
N MET A 380 -25.33 -6.59 5.08
CA MET A 380 -24.12 -5.95 4.58
C MET A 380 -23.21 -7.02 3.98
N VAL A 381 -22.31 -6.61 3.10
CA VAL A 381 -21.36 -7.51 2.44
C VAL A 381 -19.95 -7.01 2.71
N LEU A 382 -19.10 -7.92 3.15
CA LEU A 382 -17.69 -7.68 3.45
C LEU A 382 -16.81 -8.28 2.36
N ASP A 383 -15.75 -7.57 1.99
CA ASP A 383 -14.62 -8.20 1.32
C ASP A 383 -13.88 -9.12 2.30
N ASN A 384 -13.33 -10.21 1.77
CA ASN A 384 -12.66 -11.24 2.53
C ASN A 384 -11.25 -11.47 2.01
N ALA A 385 -10.38 -12.05 2.84
CA ALA A 385 -8.97 -12.26 2.51
C ALA A 385 -8.72 -13.18 1.29
N ASP A 386 -9.74 -13.90 0.80
CA ASP A 386 -9.68 -14.70 -0.43
C ASP A 386 -10.30 -14.01 -1.66
N GLY A 387 -10.67 -12.73 -1.52
CA GLY A 387 -11.33 -11.93 -2.55
C GLY A 387 -12.78 -12.35 -2.81
N LYS A 388 -13.38 -13.19 -1.95
CA LYS A 388 -14.79 -13.59 -2.06
C LYS A 388 -15.64 -12.86 -1.02
N PRO A 389 -16.71 -12.17 -1.44
CA PRO A 389 -17.53 -11.43 -0.50
C PRO A 389 -18.28 -12.33 0.48
N ILE A 390 -18.37 -11.91 1.74
CA ILE A 390 -19.18 -12.54 2.79
C ILE A 390 -20.42 -11.68 3.03
N THR A 391 -21.61 -12.27 2.88
CA THR A 391 -22.87 -11.61 3.26
C THR A 391 -23.15 -11.83 4.75
N VAL A 392 -23.41 -10.75 5.46
CA VAL A 392 -23.71 -10.71 6.89
C VAL A 392 -25.11 -10.13 7.08
N ALA A 393 -25.96 -10.86 7.80
CA ALA A 393 -27.29 -10.43 8.21
C ALA A 393 -27.22 -9.52 9.45
N ILE A 394 -28.06 -8.48 9.45
CA ILE A 394 -28.21 -7.50 10.52
C ILE A 394 -29.59 -7.70 11.15
N ASP A 395 -29.58 -8.16 12.38
CA ASP A 395 -30.79 -8.41 13.16
C ASP A 395 -31.17 -7.16 13.97
N PRO A 396 -32.44 -7.03 14.44
CA PRO A 396 -32.86 -5.91 15.28
C PRO A 396 -32.01 -5.70 16.54
N THR A 397 -31.35 -6.76 17.04
CA THR A 397 -30.49 -6.72 18.23
C THR A 397 -29.01 -6.48 17.92
N THR A 398 -28.60 -6.43 16.65
CA THR A 398 -27.20 -6.18 16.28
C THR A 398 -26.75 -4.83 16.80
N GLN A 399 -25.63 -4.77 17.52
CA GLN A 399 -25.07 -3.55 18.09
C GLN A 399 -23.87 -3.04 17.28
N PHE A 400 -23.82 -1.74 17.01
CA PHE A 400 -22.71 -1.11 16.29
C PHE A 400 -21.83 -0.34 17.27
N PHE A 401 -20.51 -0.50 17.16
CA PHE A 401 -19.52 0.19 17.97
C PHE A 401 -18.53 0.92 17.05
N PHE A 402 -17.89 1.98 17.54
CA PHE A 402 -16.78 2.63 16.85
C PHE A 402 -15.61 2.75 17.81
N ARG A 403 -14.51 2.07 17.50
CA ARG A 403 -13.35 2.03 18.38
C ARG A 403 -12.49 3.26 18.15
N THR A 404 -12.35 4.11 19.17
CA THR A 404 -11.32 5.15 19.14
C THR A 404 -9.99 4.56 19.61
N PRO A 405 -8.88 4.70 18.87
CA PRO A 405 -7.59 4.24 19.36
C PRO A 405 -7.28 4.90 20.70
N ASN A 406 -7.03 4.09 21.73
CA ASN A 406 -6.51 4.48 23.05
C ASN A 406 -7.48 5.11 24.07
N THR A 407 -8.79 4.86 24.01
CA THR A 407 -9.67 5.15 25.15
C THR A 407 -10.22 3.88 25.78
N SER A 408 -10.17 3.81 27.10
CA SER A 408 -10.64 2.68 27.92
C SER A 408 -12.17 2.65 28.08
N SER A 409 -12.93 3.40 27.28
CA SER A 409 -14.39 3.50 27.36
C SER A 409 -15.09 3.15 26.03
N ASP A 410 -14.86 1.95 25.51
CA ASP A 410 -15.65 1.34 24.43
C ASP A 410 -16.91 0.65 24.99
N ALA A 411 -17.73 1.35 25.77
CA ALA A 411 -18.81 0.70 26.53
C ALA A 411 -20.22 0.84 25.92
N ALA A 412 -20.45 1.76 24.99
CA ALA A 412 -21.80 2.05 24.48
C ALA A 412 -21.90 1.87 22.96
N PRO A 413 -22.90 1.12 22.46
CA PRO A 413 -23.20 1.08 21.03
C PRO A 413 -23.51 2.47 20.48
N ILE A 414 -22.98 2.79 19.31
CA ILE A 414 -23.29 4.01 18.55
C ILE A 414 -24.57 3.88 17.71
N GLY A 415 -25.12 2.67 17.63
CA GLY A 415 -26.36 2.35 16.94
C GLY A 415 -26.77 0.89 17.13
N THR A 416 -28.01 0.57 16.75
CA THR A 416 -28.53 -0.81 16.79
C THR A 416 -29.41 -1.10 15.57
N GLY A 417 -29.40 -2.36 15.16
CA GLY A 417 -30.30 -2.95 14.18
C GLY A 417 -30.22 -2.39 12.75
N PRO A 418 -31.14 -2.83 11.87
CA PRO A 418 -31.19 -2.45 10.46
C PRO A 418 -31.25 -0.93 10.21
N SER A 419 -31.82 -0.17 11.15
CA SER A 419 -31.92 1.29 11.03
C SER A 419 -30.56 1.98 10.84
N PHE A 420 -29.48 1.42 11.41
CA PHE A 420 -28.13 1.99 11.29
C PHE A 420 -27.59 1.95 9.85
N LEU A 421 -27.99 0.95 9.06
CA LEU A 421 -27.64 0.85 7.65
C LEU A 421 -28.54 1.77 6.81
N THR A 422 -29.85 1.77 7.07
CA THR A 422 -30.79 2.63 6.33
C THR A 422 -30.55 4.13 6.53
N SER A 423 -29.95 4.54 7.66
CA SER A 423 -29.54 5.93 7.90
C SER A 423 -28.23 6.32 7.20
N GLY A 424 -27.59 5.41 6.48
CA GLY A 424 -26.29 5.64 5.84
C GLY A 424 -25.15 5.82 6.86
N SER A 425 -25.32 5.31 8.09
CA SER A 425 -24.29 5.40 9.15
C SER A 425 -23.21 4.33 9.02
N LEU A 426 -23.41 3.35 8.14
CA LEU A 426 -22.39 2.43 7.64
C LEU A 426 -22.54 2.33 6.13
N VAL A 427 -21.45 2.55 5.40
CA VAL A 427 -21.42 2.57 3.93
C VAL A 427 -20.23 1.81 3.41
N ARG A 428 -20.19 1.61 2.07
CA ARG A 428 -19.03 1.06 1.37
C ARG A 428 -17.73 1.80 1.72
N GLY A 429 -16.67 1.02 1.92
CA GLY A 429 -15.32 1.44 2.28
C GLY A 429 -14.97 1.19 3.75
N PHE A 430 -15.97 1.14 4.63
CA PHE A 430 -15.78 0.99 6.08
C PHE A 430 -15.02 -0.28 6.43
N LYS A 431 -14.03 -0.19 7.30
CA LYS A 431 -13.39 -1.40 7.86
C LYS A 431 -14.10 -1.78 9.14
N VAL A 432 -14.55 -3.01 9.21
CA VAL A 432 -15.32 -3.52 10.34
C VAL A 432 -14.83 -4.88 10.79
N LYS A 433 -15.16 -5.19 12.03
CA LYS A 433 -15.06 -6.50 12.65
C LYS A 433 -16.44 -6.91 13.15
N ILE A 434 -16.84 -8.14 12.85
CA ILE A 434 -18.11 -8.72 13.21
C ILE A 434 -17.87 -9.68 14.37
N THR A 435 -18.69 -9.56 15.40
CA THR A 435 -18.92 -10.66 16.33
C THR A 435 -20.21 -11.33 15.89
N PRO A 436 -20.15 -12.51 15.27
CA PRO A 436 -21.37 -13.17 14.82
C PRO A 436 -22.14 -13.79 15.99
N VAL A 437 -23.47 -13.84 15.86
CA VAL A 437 -24.37 -14.60 16.76
C VAL A 437 -24.04 -16.08 16.66
N ASP A 438 -23.86 -16.54 15.42
CA ASP A 438 -23.59 -17.93 15.08
C ASP A 438 -22.62 -17.97 13.88
N VAL A 439 -21.38 -18.43 14.08
CA VAL A 439 -20.41 -18.64 12.98
C VAL A 439 -20.75 -19.87 12.14
N THR A 440 -21.73 -20.69 12.55
CA THR A 440 -22.17 -21.92 11.89
C THR A 440 -23.19 -21.73 10.79
N ALA A 441 -23.95 -20.63 10.85
CA ALA A 441 -25.10 -20.42 10.00
C ALA A 441 -24.69 -20.27 8.53
N SER A 442 -25.52 -20.77 7.60
CA SER A 442 -25.31 -20.61 6.15
C SER A 442 -25.30 -19.14 5.73
N THR A 443 -25.96 -18.29 6.52
CA THR A 443 -25.88 -16.83 6.45
C THR A 443 -25.37 -16.34 7.79
N MET A 444 -24.26 -15.60 7.82
CA MET A 444 -23.66 -15.14 9.06
C MET A 444 -24.51 -14.01 9.67
N HIS A 445 -25.00 -14.16 10.90
CA HIS A 445 -25.73 -13.10 11.61
C HIS A 445 -24.80 -12.32 12.54
N ALA A 446 -24.83 -10.99 12.51
CA ALA A 446 -24.01 -10.16 13.38
C ALA A 446 -24.66 -9.95 14.77
N ALA A 447 -23.98 -10.32 15.85
CA ALA A 447 -24.32 -9.88 17.20
C ALA A 447 -23.81 -8.45 17.42
N THR A 448 -22.55 -8.18 17.06
CA THR A 448 -21.97 -6.84 17.08
C THR A 448 -21.17 -6.55 15.81
N VAL A 449 -21.09 -5.27 15.47
CA VAL A 449 -20.24 -4.72 14.41
C VAL A 449 -19.35 -3.64 15.00
N ASP A 450 -18.07 -3.93 15.14
CA ASP A 450 -17.02 -3.00 15.54
C ASP A 450 -16.48 -2.29 14.30
N ILE A 451 -16.73 -0.99 14.18
CA ILE A 451 -16.15 -0.15 13.12
C ILE A 451 -14.74 0.26 13.55
N GLU A 452 -13.75 -0.20 12.80
CA GLU A 452 -12.34 0.13 13.01
C GLU A 452 -11.96 1.42 12.29
N THR A 453 -12.45 1.59 11.05
CA THR A 453 -12.24 2.81 10.27
C THR A 453 -13.51 3.16 9.49
N ALA A 454 -13.78 4.45 9.38
CA ALA A 454 -14.89 5.02 8.62
C ALA A 454 -14.38 5.90 7.47
N PRO A 455 -13.67 5.33 6.47
CA PRO A 455 -13.30 6.07 5.28
C PRO A 455 -14.53 6.47 4.48
N TYR A 456 -14.52 7.69 3.98
CA TYR A 456 -15.40 8.15 2.93
C TYR A 456 -14.56 8.67 1.76
N GLN A 457 -14.90 8.21 0.57
CA GLN A 457 -14.31 8.70 -0.68
C GLN A 457 -15.41 9.09 -1.65
N GLY A 458 -15.37 10.33 -2.14
CA GLY A 458 -16.36 10.76 -3.11
C GLY A 458 -16.20 12.18 -3.58
N LYS A 459 -17.00 12.54 -4.58
CA LYS A 459 -17.19 13.89 -5.08
C LYS A 459 -17.75 14.78 -3.97
N VAL A 460 -17.08 15.89 -3.73
CA VAL A 460 -17.53 16.92 -2.79
C VAL A 460 -18.65 17.74 -3.43
N THR A 461 -19.71 17.97 -2.66
CA THR A 461 -20.86 18.82 -3.01
C THR A 461 -21.29 19.61 -1.78
N ASN A 462 -21.98 20.75 -2.00
CA ASN A 462 -22.60 21.54 -0.93
C ASN A 462 -21.67 21.91 0.25
N ALA A 463 -20.37 22.07 -0.01
CA ALA A 463 -19.41 22.50 1.01
C ALA A 463 -19.79 23.89 1.53
N ASN A 464 -20.02 23.99 2.84
CA ASN A 464 -20.36 25.22 3.54
C ASN A 464 -19.52 25.32 4.81
N THR A 465 -19.85 26.26 5.71
CA THR A 465 -19.08 26.52 6.93
C THR A 465 -19.24 25.46 8.02
N THR A 466 -20.19 24.53 7.89
CA THR A 466 -20.52 23.53 8.91
C THR A 466 -20.30 22.08 8.45
N ASN A 467 -20.49 21.81 7.16
CA ASN A 467 -20.34 20.47 6.58
C ASN A 467 -20.01 20.53 5.09
N PHE A 468 -19.74 19.35 4.52
CA PHE A 468 -19.85 19.10 3.09
C PHE A 468 -20.57 17.77 2.86
N SER A 469 -21.10 17.59 1.66
CA SER A 469 -21.76 16.35 1.25
C SER A 469 -20.87 15.55 0.31
N LEU A 470 -20.87 14.23 0.46
CA LEU A 470 -20.19 13.31 -0.45
C LEU A 470 -21.19 12.53 -1.29
N THR A 471 -20.89 12.48 -2.58
CA THR A 471 -21.53 11.58 -3.54
C THR A 471 -20.45 10.69 -4.13
N SER A 472 -20.73 9.41 -4.32
CA SER A 472 -19.82 8.50 -5.00
C SER A 472 -20.62 7.67 -5.99
N THR A 473 -20.01 7.36 -7.12
CA THR A 473 -20.59 6.47 -8.12
C THR A 473 -19.71 5.23 -8.17
N PHE A 474 -20.15 4.19 -7.47
CA PHE A 474 -19.53 2.88 -7.50
C PHE A 474 -20.09 2.08 -8.68
N PRO A 475 -19.40 1.02 -9.13
CA PRO A 475 -19.87 0.16 -10.21
C PRO A 475 -21.25 -0.43 -9.93
N THR A 476 -21.54 -0.73 -8.66
CA THR A 476 -22.86 -1.14 -8.18
C THR A 476 -23.64 0.08 -7.68
N PRO A 477 -24.68 0.57 -8.40
CA PRO A 477 -25.32 1.85 -8.09
C PRO A 477 -26.03 1.91 -6.73
N THR A 478 -26.39 0.76 -6.16
CA THR A 478 -26.99 0.69 -4.81
C THR A 478 -26.01 1.06 -3.71
N ASP A 479 -24.70 1.06 -3.98
CA ASP A 479 -23.65 1.45 -3.03
C ASP A 479 -23.32 2.94 -3.06
N ASN A 480 -23.85 3.67 -4.03
CA ASN A 480 -23.57 5.09 -4.23
C ASN A 480 -23.88 5.88 -2.96
N TYR A 481 -22.97 6.76 -2.58
CA TYR A 481 -23.27 7.72 -1.53
C TYR A 481 -24.38 8.65 -2.01
N LYS A 482 -25.52 8.64 -1.32
CA LYS A 482 -26.69 9.46 -1.63
C LYS A 482 -26.62 10.83 -0.95
N GLY A 483 -25.52 11.55 -1.15
CA GLY A 483 -25.31 12.88 -0.55
C GLY A 483 -25.08 12.82 0.96
N VAL A 484 -24.16 11.96 1.41
CA VAL A 484 -23.85 11.81 2.83
C VAL A 484 -23.24 13.11 3.34
N ALA A 485 -23.93 13.79 4.25
CA ALA A 485 -23.46 15.01 4.88
C ALA A 485 -22.49 14.68 6.03
N LEU A 486 -21.29 15.25 5.97
CA LEU A 486 -20.24 15.08 6.96
C LEU A 486 -19.92 16.43 7.61
N SER A 487 -20.19 16.52 8.91
CA SER A 487 -19.91 17.73 9.69
C SER A 487 -18.43 17.86 10.01
N TYR A 488 -17.88 19.06 9.94
CA TYR A 488 -16.51 19.27 10.42
C TYR A 488 -16.41 18.98 11.92
N ILE A 489 -15.23 18.53 12.36
CA ILE A 489 -14.93 18.52 13.80
C ILE A 489 -14.94 19.95 14.35
N SER A 490 -15.22 20.08 15.65
CA SER A 490 -15.22 21.38 16.31
C SER A 490 -13.88 22.08 16.17
N ALA A 491 -13.92 23.40 16.00
CA ALA A 491 -12.74 24.27 15.89
C ALA A 491 -11.75 24.12 17.05
N THR A 492 -12.22 23.68 18.23
CA THR A 492 -11.41 23.50 19.43
C THR A 492 -10.88 22.07 19.58
N THR A 493 -11.36 21.10 18.80
CA THR A 493 -10.93 19.70 18.89
C THR A 493 -9.47 19.56 18.46
N PRO A 494 -8.57 19.02 19.30
CA PRO A 494 -7.19 18.75 18.91
C PRO A 494 -7.12 17.78 17.72
N ASN A 495 -6.36 18.13 16.69
CA ASN A 495 -6.27 17.39 15.43
C ASN A 495 -4.82 17.20 14.96
N GLY A 496 -3.94 16.84 15.90
CA GLY A 496 -2.53 16.54 15.63
C GLY A 496 -1.63 17.78 15.51
N VAL A 497 -0.53 17.63 14.76
CA VAL A 497 0.49 18.68 14.56
C VAL A 497 0.78 18.87 13.08
N ASP A 498 1.35 20.01 12.72
CA ASP A 498 1.83 20.27 11.36
C ASP A 498 3.00 19.34 11.01
N PRO A 499 2.90 18.53 9.94
CA PRO A 499 3.99 17.68 9.48
C PRO A 499 5.26 18.44 9.08
N LEU A 500 5.16 19.72 8.66
CA LEU A 500 6.33 20.54 8.33
C LEU A 500 6.89 21.28 9.56
N ASN A 501 6.08 21.46 10.60
CA ASN A 501 6.50 22.03 11.88
C ASN A 501 5.83 21.29 13.04
N PRO A 502 6.40 20.15 13.51
CA PRO A 502 5.79 19.29 14.51
C PRO A 502 5.53 19.95 15.88
N LYS A 503 6.02 21.17 16.11
CA LYS A 503 5.76 21.97 17.32
C LYS A 503 4.44 22.74 17.23
N THR A 504 3.88 22.92 16.04
CA THR A 504 2.61 23.60 15.82
C THR A 504 1.47 22.61 15.95
N THR A 505 0.67 22.73 17.00
CA THR A 505 -0.57 21.97 17.17
C THR A 505 -1.64 22.46 16.21
N ILE A 506 -2.43 21.53 15.68
CA ILE A 506 -3.58 21.82 14.83
C ILE A 506 -4.84 21.53 15.66
N THR A 507 -5.79 22.45 15.63
CA THR A 507 -7.15 22.27 16.16
C THR A 507 -8.17 22.44 15.06
N GLY A 508 -9.26 21.68 15.13
CA GLY A 508 -10.33 21.67 14.14
C GLY A 508 -9.91 21.12 12.77
N PHE A 509 -10.74 21.36 11.76
CA PHE A 509 -10.60 20.82 10.41
C PHE A 509 -9.31 21.25 9.70
N LYS A 510 -8.77 20.35 8.87
CA LYS A 510 -7.60 20.55 7.99
C LYS A 510 -7.76 19.78 6.70
N TYR A 511 -7.04 20.16 5.64
CA TYR A 511 -7.09 19.39 4.39
C TYR A 511 -5.77 19.40 3.62
N TRP A 512 -5.71 18.53 2.61
CA TRP A 512 -4.58 18.42 1.68
C TRP A 512 -5.08 18.41 0.24
N ASN A 513 -4.25 18.93 -0.67
CA ASN A 513 -4.47 18.73 -2.09
C ASN A 513 -4.06 17.32 -2.54
N TYR A 514 -3.04 16.72 -1.91
CA TYR A 514 -2.52 15.39 -2.22
C TYR A 514 -2.01 14.72 -0.94
N ALA A 515 -2.10 13.39 -0.86
CA ALA A 515 -1.46 12.63 0.22
C ALA A 515 0.05 12.55 -0.02
N TYR A 516 0.81 13.50 0.53
CA TYR A 516 2.27 13.56 0.49
C TYR A 516 2.91 13.67 -0.92
N PRO A 517 4.04 14.37 -1.07
CA PRO A 517 4.54 15.46 -0.23
C PRO A 517 3.82 16.74 -0.67
N THR A 518 3.26 17.50 0.28
CA THR A 518 3.27 18.98 0.36
C THR A 518 2.03 19.57 1.01
N ILE A 519 2.32 20.34 2.08
CA ILE A 519 1.51 21.40 2.67
C ILE A 519 0.10 20.96 3.10
N VAL A 520 -0.02 20.64 4.39
CA VAL A 520 -1.33 20.66 5.06
C VAL A 520 -1.86 22.09 5.06
N THR A 521 -3.11 22.29 4.64
CA THR A 521 -3.79 23.56 4.87
C THR A 521 -4.57 23.46 6.17
N TYR A 522 -4.18 24.26 7.14
CA TYR A 522 -4.82 24.35 8.44
C TYR A 522 -4.75 25.78 8.96
N THR A 523 -5.60 26.09 9.93
CA THR A 523 -5.46 27.28 10.78
C THR A 523 -6.00 26.89 12.14
N SER A 524 -5.31 27.26 13.22
CA SER A 524 -5.82 27.04 14.57
C SER A 524 -7.22 27.64 14.69
N GLY A 525 -8.21 26.88 15.17
CA GLY A 525 -9.62 27.29 15.19
C GLY A 525 -10.40 27.04 13.88
N SER A 526 -9.80 26.44 12.86
CA SER A 526 -10.42 25.90 11.61
C SER A 526 -11.21 26.82 10.66
N THR A 527 -11.60 28.04 11.03
CA THR A 527 -12.45 28.89 10.17
C THR A 527 -11.83 29.18 8.80
N ASN A 528 -10.55 29.55 8.76
CA ASN A 528 -9.86 29.82 7.49
C ASN A 528 -9.59 28.54 6.69
N ALA A 529 -9.35 27.41 7.36
CA ALA A 529 -9.16 26.13 6.68
C ALA A 529 -10.46 25.67 6.00
N ILE A 530 -11.61 25.85 6.65
CA ILE A 530 -12.92 25.57 6.06
C ILE A 530 -13.21 26.52 4.90
N THR A 531 -12.99 27.83 5.06
CA THR A 531 -13.18 28.80 3.95
C THR A 531 -12.30 28.47 2.75
N ASN A 532 -11.02 28.13 2.96
CA ASN A 532 -10.12 27.74 1.89
C ASN A 532 -10.51 26.41 1.25
N PHE A 533 -11.00 25.45 2.04
CA PHE A 533 -11.53 24.19 1.53
C PHE A 533 -12.74 24.42 0.64
N ILE A 534 -13.73 25.20 1.08
CA ILE A 534 -14.89 25.60 0.26
C ILE A 534 -14.40 26.24 -1.04
N GLY A 535 -13.47 27.20 -0.94
CA GLY A 535 -12.83 27.83 -2.08
C GLY A 535 -12.01 26.88 -2.96
N THR A 536 -11.74 25.64 -2.53
CA THR A 536 -11.04 24.63 -3.34
C THR A 536 -12.00 23.65 -4.02
N THR A 537 -13.26 23.56 -3.58
CA THR A 537 -14.24 22.52 -4.00
C THR A 537 -14.92 22.74 -5.37
N GLY A 538 -14.43 23.65 -6.21
CA GLY A 538 -15.08 23.90 -7.50
C GLY A 538 -14.61 22.95 -8.62
N ALA A 539 -15.40 22.93 -9.69
CA ALA A 539 -15.28 21.97 -10.78
C ALA A 539 -14.62 22.59 -12.02
N ILE A 540 -13.92 21.75 -12.79
CA ILE A 540 -13.51 22.11 -14.16
C ILE A 540 -14.62 21.71 -15.14
N ASN A 541 -14.83 22.52 -16.17
CA ASN A 541 -15.90 22.31 -17.15
C ASN A 541 -15.35 22.45 -18.58
N PHE A 542 -15.29 21.33 -19.28
CA PHE A 542 -14.90 21.28 -20.70
C PHE A 542 -16.05 21.69 -21.63
N GLY A 543 -17.21 22.06 -21.11
CA GLY A 543 -18.39 22.40 -21.88
C GLY A 543 -19.04 21.18 -22.52
N SER A 544 -19.85 21.41 -23.54
CA SER A 544 -20.59 20.39 -24.28
C SER A 544 -20.51 20.65 -25.78
N THR A 545 -20.43 19.59 -26.57
CA THR A 545 -20.62 19.66 -28.02
C THR A 545 -21.96 19.04 -28.41
N GLY A 546 -22.79 19.81 -29.12
CA GLY A 546 -24.12 19.36 -29.56
C GLY A 546 -25.10 19.13 -28.41
N THR A 547 -25.81 18.00 -28.42
CA THR A 547 -26.82 17.61 -27.41
C THR A 547 -26.25 16.84 -26.22
N ASN A 548 -24.93 16.64 -26.16
CA ASN A 548 -24.29 15.91 -25.07
C ASN A 548 -24.29 16.74 -23.77
N PRO A 549 -24.43 16.11 -22.59
CA PRO A 549 -24.31 16.83 -21.33
C PRO A 549 -22.90 17.44 -21.16
N PRO A 550 -22.76 18.56 -20.42
CA PRO A 550 -21.46 19.16 -20.14
C PRO A 550 -20.48 18.21 -19.46
N ILE A 551 -19.25 18.15 -19.95
CA ILE A 551 -18.18 17.35 -19.37
C ILE A 551 -17.59 18.11 -18.19
N THR A 552 -18.03 17.76 -16.98
CA THR A 552 -17.65 18.45 -15.73
C THR A 552 -16.98 17.49 -14.75
N TYR A 553 -15.77 17.82 -14.29
CA TYR A 553 -15.06 17.07 -13.26
C TYR A 553 -15.06 17.86 -11.96
N ASN A 554 -15.61 17.23 -10.92
CA ASN A 554 -15.71 17.81 -9.58
C ASN A 554 -14.66 17.15 -8.69
N PRO A 555 -14.11 17.87 -7.71
CA PRO A 555 -13.07 17.33 -6.86
C PRO A 555 -13.58 16.15 -6.03
N ILE A 556 -12.78 15.09 -5.99
CA ILE A 556 -12.98 13.93 -5.12
C ILE A 556 -12.09 14.11 -3.89
N VAL A 557 -12.60 13.75 -2.72
CA VAL A 557 -11.82 13.68 -1.48
C VAL A 557 -11.88 12.30 -0.87
N LEU A 558 -10.82 11.95 -0.14
CA LEU A 558 -10.76 10.87 0.84
C LEU A 558 -10.71 11.48 2.25
N THR A 559 -11.49 10.94 3.17
CA THR A 559 -11.48 11.30 4.59
C THR A 559 -11.72 10.08 5.46
N TYR A 560 -11.30 10.13 6.72
CA TYR A 560 -11.65 9.14 7.74
C TYR A 560 -12.43 9.82 8.84
N ALA A 561 -13.72 9.52 8.91
CA ALA A 561 -14.60 10.14 9.88
C ALA A 561 -14.40 9.57 11.28
N THR A 562 -14.75 10.37 12.28
CA THR A 562 -14.78 10.01 13.70
C THR A 562 -16.19 10.17 14.24
N TRP A 563 -16.61 9.26 15.13
CA TRP A 563 -17.91 9.38 15.78
C TRP A 563 -17.86 10.42 16.90
N ALA A 564 -18.67 11.48 16.80
CA ALA A 564 -18.75 12.49 17.86
C ALA A 564 -19.81 12.09 18.90
N ALA A 565 -19.36 11.58 20.05
CA ALA A 565 -20.18 11.43 21.23
C ALA A 565 -20.03 12.67 22.15
N SER A 566 -21.07 13.52 22.20
CA SER A 566 -21.29 14.62 23.17
C SER A 566 -21.07 16.08 22.74
N THR A 567 -21.49 16.96 23.65
CA THR A 567 -22.17 18.27 23.54
C THR A 567 -21.35 19.46 23.04
N SER A 568 -20.13 19.25 22.56
CA SER A 568 -19.23 20.33 22.09
C SER A 568 -19.31 20.61 20.59
N ASN A 569 -20.19 19.90 19.87
CA ASN A 569 -20.52 20.14 18.47
C ASN A 569 -22.05 20.31 18.33
N PRO A 570 -22.57 21.48 17.91
CA PRO A 570 -24.00 21.66 17.71
C PRO A 570 -24.46 20.88 16.47
N GLY A 571 -25.03 19.70 16.70
CA GLY A 571 -25.72 18.88 15.69
C GLY A 571 -25.49 17.37 15.87
N THR A 572 -26.32 16.73 16.71
CA THR A 572 -26.70 15.29 16.80
C THR A 572 -25.62 14.21 16.55
N GLY A 573 -25.55 13.18 17.42
CA GLY A 573 -24.63 12.04 17.26
C GLY A 573 -24.53 11.51 15.82
N GLY A 574 -23.29 11.38 15.34
CA GLY A 574 -23.01 11.09 13.92
C GLY A 574 -21.54 11.21 13.55
N TRP A 575 -21.25 10.99 12.26
CA TRP A 575 -19.91 11.06 11.69
C TRP A 575 -19.44 12.52 11.54
N THR A 576 -18.24 12.79 12.02
CA THR A 576 -17.54 14.07 11.85
C THR A 576 -16.23 13.88 11.12
N VAL A 577 -15.82 14.86 10.32
CA VAL A 577 -14.62 14.79 9.49
C VAL A 577 -13.49 15.62 10.08
N PRO A 578 -12.43 14.98 10.60
CA PRO A 578 -11.26 15.69 11.09
C PRO A 578 -10.44 16.28 9.95
N TYR A 579 -10.50 15.71 8.75
CA TYR A 579 -9.75 16.21 7.61
C TYR A 579 -10.34 15.79 6.26
N ALA A 580 -9.82 16.34 5.16
CA ALA A 580 -10.08 15.85 3.81
C ALA A 580 -8.78 15.85 2.98
N ILE A 581 -8.63 14.89 2.06
CA ILE A 581 -7.52 14.82 1.11
C ILE A 581 -8.13 14.83 -0.27
N PHE A 582 -7.85 15.86 -1.09
CA PHE A 582 -8.24 15.82 -2.49
C PHE A 582 -7.46 14.72 -3.22
N MET A 583 -8.17 13.96 -4.03
CA MET A 583 -7.60 12.86 -4.81
C MET A 583 -7.37 13.35 -6.25
N PRO A 584 -6.20 13.10 -6.85
CA PRO A 584 -6.02 13.30 -8.28
C PRO A 584 -7.04 12.46 -9.05
N GLN A 585 -7.80 13.10 -9.92
CA GLN A 585 -8.62 12.42 -10.92
C GLN A 585 -7.81 12.28 -12.19
N THR A 586 -8.09 11.33 -13.08
CA THR A 586 -7.48 11.30 -14.42
C THR A 586 -8.51 11.74 -15.44
N ILE A 587 -8.14 12.65 -16.34
CA ILE A 587 -9.03 13.06 -17.44
C ILE A 587 -8.67 12.23 -18.67
N PRO A 588 -9.55 11.32 -19.13
CA PRO A 588 -9.28 10.50 -20.30
C PRO A 588 -9.37 11.33 -21.58
N ASN A 589 -8.55 10.97 -22.58
CA ASN A 589 -8.63 11.48 -23.96
C ASN A 589 -8.53 13.01 -24.08
N THR A 590 -7.44 13.59 -23.58
CA THR A 590 -7.17 15.02 -23.71
C THR A 590 -6.09 15.34 -24.74
N THR A 591 -6.16 16.53 -25.31
CA THR A 591 -5.10 17.08 -26.19
C THR A 591 -4.68 18.45 -25.70
N VAL A 592 -3.43 18.81 -25.96
CA VAL A 592 -2.91 20.14 -25.67
C VAL A 592 -3.70 21.18 -26.49
N ALA A 593 -4.27 22.18 -25.82
CA ALA A 593 -4.95 23.31 -26.43
C ALA A 593 -4.00 24.49 -26.61
N THR A 594 -3.22 24.81 -25.57
CA THR A 594 -2.17 25.82 -25.61
C THR A 594 -0.87 25.27 -25.03
N PRO A 595 0.30 25.72 -25.51
CA PRO A 595 1.59 25.22 -25.05
C PRO A 595 1.88 25.56 -23.57
N LEU A 596 2.82 24.83 -22.97
CA LEU A 596 3.34 25.13 -21.65
C LEU A 596 4.11 26.45 -21.64
N VAL A 597 3.73 27.33 -20.72
CA VAL A 597 4.37 28.63 -20.47
C VAL A 597 4.63 28.79 -18.98
N ALA A 598 5.60 29.63 -18.61
CA ALA A 598 5.80 30.01 -17.21
C ALA A 598 4.57 30.80 -16.71
N ALA A 599 4.11 30.46 -15.50
CA ALA A 599 3.05 31.20 -14.84
C ALA A 599 3.56 32.60 -14.45
N SER A 600 2.76 33.64 -14.69
CA SER A 600 3.15 35.01 -14.38
C SER A 600 3.36 35.20 -12.87
N GLY A 601 4.54 35.68 -12.46
CA GLY A 601 4.80 36.13 -11.09
C GLY A 601 5.10 35.04 -10.07
N THR A 602 5.39 33.80 -10.48
CA THR A 602 5.77 32.72 -9.56
C THR A 602 6.89 31.85 -10.12
N ASN A 603 7.99 31.70 -9.37
CA ASN A 603 9.09 30.82 -9.77
C ASN A 603 8.64 29.34 -9.75
N ASN A 604 9.16 28.55 -10.70
CA ASN A 604 8.89 27.10 -10.81
C ASN A 604 7.39 26.73 -10.96
N SER A 605 6.56 27.66 -11.42
CA SER A 605 5.16 27.43 -11.75
C SER A 605 4.94 27.63 -13.24
N TYR A 606 4.23 26.69 -13.87
CA TYR A 606 3.96 26.66 -15.30
C TYR A 606 2.49 26.35 -15.55
N THR A 607 1.99 26.76 -16.71
CA THR A 607 0.61 26.49 -17.12
C THR A 607 0.54 26.11 -18.58
N PHE A 608 -0.35 25.19 -18.94
CA PHE A 608 -0.76 24.91 -20.31
C PHE A 608 -2.26 24.64 -20.31
N ALA A 609 -2.93 24.62 -21.45
CA ALA A 609 -4.35 24.26 -21.50
C ALA A 609 -4.56 22.93 -22.23
N ILE A 610 -5.62 22.21 -21.84
CA ILE A 610 -6.03 20.95 -22.45
C ILE A 610 -7.49 21.02 -22.91
N ASN A 611 -7.78 20.34 -24.03
CA ASN A 611 -9.14 20.06 -24.49
C ASN A 611 -9.47 18.60 -24.16
N ALA A 612 -10.69 18.33 -23.70
CA ALA A 612 -11.23 16.98 -23.62
C ALA A 612 -11.99 16.63 -24.90
N LYS A 613 -11.92 15.37 -25.33
CA LYS A 613 -12.75 14.89 -26.45
C LYS A 613 -14.24 15.11 -26.17
N GLY A 614 -14.93 15.80 -27.08
CA GLY A 614 -16.35 16.16 -26.94
C GLY A 614 -16.61 17.42 -26.10
N GLY A 615 -15.57 18.05 -25.56
CA GLY A 615 -15.66 19.36 -24.92
C GLY A 615 -15.58 20.52 -25.92
N SER A 616 -16.16 21.66 -25.57
CA SER A 616 -16.07 22.93 -26.29
C SER A 616 -15.06 23.92 -25.68
N ASN A 617 -14.63 23.69 -24.44
CA ASN A 617 -13.79 24.61 -23.67
C ASN A 617 -12.44 23.96 -23.35
N ALA A 618 -11.38 24.77 -23.39
CA ALA A 618 -10.07 24.39 -22.89
C ALA A 618 -10.00 24.64 -21.37
N VAL A 619 -9.34 23.75 -20.63
CA VAL A 619 -9.09 23.86 -19.19
C VAL A 619 -7.61 24.11 -18.96
N THR A 620 -7.28 25.13 -18.16
CA THR A 620 -5.90 25.43 -17.76
C THR A 620 -5.41 24.43 -16.73
N VAL A 621 -4.23 23.85 -16.98
CA VAL A 621 -3.50 22.94 -16.11
C VAL A 621 -2.33 23.68 -15.46
N ASN A 622 -2.29 23.67 -14.14
CA ASN A 622 -1.19 24.24 -13.35
C ASN A 622 -0.15 23.16 -13.04
N VAL A 623 1.12 23.45 -13.31
CA VAL A 623 2.25 22.53 -13.15
C VAL A 623 3.28 23.16 -12.21
N ASN A 624 3.64 22.46 -11.16
CA ASN A 624 4.70 22.85 -10.24
C ASN A 624 5.97 22.06 -10.57
N ALA A 625 7.11 22.73 -10.62
CA ALA A 625 8.44 22.13 -10.84
C ALA A 625 9.32 22.17 -9.57
N THR A 626 8.77 22.60 -8.44
CA THR A 626 9.48 22.68 -7.15
C THR A 626 9.69 21.28 -6.58
N ALA A 627 10.92 20.94 -6.21
CA ALA A 627 11.24 19.65 -5.59
C ALA A 627 10.33 19.36 -4.39
N GLY A 628 9.83 18.12 -4.31
CA GLY A 628 8.85 17.70 -3.30
C GLY A 628 7.40 18.08 -3.62
N SER A 629 7.15 19.04 -4.53
CA SER A 629 5.80 19.41 -5.02
C SER A 629 5.64 19.21 -6.53
N ALA A 630 6.67 18.68 -7.19
CA ALA A 630 6.71 18.61 -8.64
C ALA A 630 5.71 17.61 -9.17
N ALA A 631 5.03 17.95 -10.27
CA ALA A 631 4.20 16.99 -10.96
C ALA A 631 5.07 15.82 -11.47
N LEU A 632 4.56 14.61 -11.37
CA LEU A 632 5.16 13.44 -11.99
C LEU A 632 4.96 13.53 -13.51
N VAL A 633 6.03 13.37 -14.29
CA VAL A 633 5.95 13.50 -15.74
C VAL A 633 6.51 12.26 -16.42
N TYR A 634 5.78 11.77 -17.42
CA TYR A 634 6.22 10.65 -18.25
C TYR A 634 6.05 11.00 -19.72
N GLN A 635 7.06 10.63 -20.50
CA GLN A 635 7.01 10.56 -21.94
C GLN A 635 6.52 9.17 -22.35
N VAL A 636 5.52 9.11 -23.23
CA VAL A 636 5.01 7.85 -23.79
C VAL A 636 5.29 7.82 -25.29
N ASP A 637 6.15 6.89 -25.70
CA ASP A 637 6.57 6.72 -27.09
C ASP A 637 5.99 5.43 -27.64
N ARG A 638 5.55 5.45 -28.90
CA ARG A 638 5.10 4.26 -29.62
C ARG A 638 5.93 4.03 -30.87
N THR A 639 6.56 2.86 -30.95
CA THR A 639 7.31 2.41 -32.14
C THR A 639 6.73 1.08 -32.59
N GLY A 640 5.86 1.10 -33.59
CA GLY A 640 5.09 -0.08 -34.00
C GLY A 640 4.10 -0.52 -32.91
N ASP A 641 4.22 -1.76 -32.44
CA ASP A 641 3.40 -2.33 -31.35
C ASP A 641 4.06 -2.24 -29.96
N VAL A 642 5.22 -1.59 -29.87
CA VAL A 642 5.95 -1.37 -28.61
C VAL A 642 5.62 0.02 -28.07
N VAL A 643 5.29 0.09 -26.77
CA VAL A 643 4.99 1.32 -26.05
C VAL A 643 5.97 1.51 -24.91
N THR A 644 6.85 2.50 -25.04
CA THR A 644 7.84 2.84 -24.02
C THR A 644 7.32 3.97 -23.14
N VAL A 645 7.45 3.85 -21.83
CA VAL A 645 7.13 4.91 -20.88
C VAL A 645 8.39 5.31 -20.11
N SER A 646 8.80 6.58 -20.25
CA SER A 646 10.05 7.12 -19.70
C SER A 646 9.75 8.22 -18.68
N PRO A 647 10.21 8.12 -17.42
CA PRO A 647 10.04 9.19 -16.43
C PRO A 647 10.89 10.42 -16.78
N ILE A 648 10.35 11.60 -16.53
CA ILE A 648 10.99 12.91 -16.77
C ILE A 648 11.04 13.70 -15.46
N ASP A 649 12.23 14.04 -14.99
CA ASP A 649 12.41 14.86 -13.78
C ASP A 649 12.37 16.36 -14.10
N ILE A 650 11.17 16.96 -13.94
CA ILE A 650 10.94 18.38 -14.21
C ILE A 650 11.50 19.33 -13.14
N THR A 651 12.10 18.81 -12.06
CA THR A 651 12.87 19.66 -11.12
C THR A 651 14.21 20.09 -11.71
N THR A 652 14.63 19.44 -12.81
CA THR A 652 15.82 19.78 -13.57
C THR A 652 15.48 20.62 -14.81
N THR A 653 16.42 21.48 -15.22
CA THR A 653 16.27 22.26 -16.46
C THR A 653 16.06 21.38 -17.69
N ALA A 654 16.75 20.23 -17.76
CA ALA A 654 16.63 19.29 -18.87
C ALA A 654 15.26 18.64 -18.93
N GLY A 655 14.74 18.15 -17.80
CA GLY A 655 13.41 17.53 -17.75
C GLY A 655 12.29 18.54 -17.99
N LEU A 656 12.41 19.76 -17.47
CA LEU A 656 11.46 20.83 -17.77
C LEU A 656 11.45 21.20 -19.28
N THR A 657 12.63 21.24 -19.91
CA THR A 657 12.75 21.46 -21.36
C THR A 657 12.11 20.31 -22.14
N ALA A 658 12.31 19.06 -21.70
CA ALA A 658 11.69 17.89 -22.31
C ALA A 658 10.15 17.97 -22.25
N LEU A 659 9.58 18.29 -21.08
CA LEU A 659 8.13 18.51 -20.95
C LEU A 659 7.67 19.66 -21.87
N THR A 660 8.36 20.80 -21.85
CA THR A 660 7.99 21.97 -22.66
C THR A 660 7.91 21.62 -24.14
N ASN A 661 8.89 20.85 -24.65
CA ASN A 661 8.88 20.36 -26.02
C ASN A 661 7.76 19.33 -26.25
N GLY A 662 7.55 18.43 -25.29
CA GLY A 662 6.54 17.37 -25.31
C GLY A 662 5.10 17.87 -25.39
N VAL A 663 4.80 19.03 -24.77
CA VAL A 663 3.48 19.68 -24.83
C VAL A 663 3.51 21.01 -25.59
N SER A 664 4.46 21.17 -26.52
CA SER A 664 4.65 22.43 -27.28
C SER A 664 3.60 22.65 -28.38
N LYS A 665 2.95 21.59 -28.86
CA LYS A 665 2.08 21.63 -30.05
C LYS A 665 0.61 21.39 -29.67
N ALA A 666 -0.27 22.28 -30.13
CA ALA A 666 -1.70 22.07 -30.03
C ALA A 666 -2.12 20.78 -30.77
N GLY A 667 -3.00 20.00 -30.15
CA GLY A 667 -3.42 18.69 -30.62
C GLY A 667 -2.54 17.53 -30.17
N THR A 668 -1.39 17.76 -29.52
CA THR A 668 -0.61 16.68 -28.92
C THR A 668 -1.45 15.95 -27.88
N ALA A 669 -1.53 14.62 -27.98
CA ALA A 669 -2.22 13.82 -26.98
C ALA A 669 -1.52 13.97 -25.63
N VAL A 670 -2.32 14.09 -24.58
CA VAL A 670 -1.84 14.20 -23.20
C VAL A 670 -2.87 13.52 -22.29
N GLN A 671 -2.40 12.95 -21.19
CA GLN A 671 -3.25 12.52 -20.09
C GLN A 671 -2.76 13.23 -18.84
N VAL A 672 -3.66 13.95 -18.19
CA VAL A 672 -3.36 14.70 -16.97
C VAL A 672 -4.18 14.11 -15.85
N SER A 673 -3.51 13.84 -14.73
CA SER A 673 -4.18 13.56 -13.47
C SER A 673 -3.91 14.67 -12.47
N GLY A 674 -4.94 15.12 -11.77
CA GLY A 674 -4.88 16.34 -10.98
C GLY A 674 -6.15 16.62 -10.18
N VAL A 675 -6.13 17.73 -9.45
CA VAL A 675 -7.26 18.18 -8.60
C VAL A 675 -7.94 19.41 -9.22
N PRO A 676 -9.25 19.34 -9.52
CA PRO A 676 -10.04 20.50 -9.94
C PRO A 676 -10.02 21.63 -8.91
N LYS A 677 -10.03 22.88 -9.39
CA LYS A 677 -10.09 24.09 -8.56
C LYS A 677 -11.30 24.94 -8.88
N SER A 678 -11.68 25.81 -7.95
CA SER A 678 -12.85 26.68 -8.08
C SER A 678 -12.73 27.79 -9.10
N ASP A 679 -11.50 28.15 -9.47
CA ASP A 679 -11.21 29.08 -10.54
C ASP A 679 -11.29 28.42 -11.94
N GLY A 680 -11.68 27.14 -12.00
CA GLY A 680 -11.76 26.37 -13.24
C GLY A 680 -10.42 25.84 -13.74
N THR A 681 -9.35 25.96 -12.95
CA THR A 681 -8.04 25.37 -13.25
C THR A 681 -7.90 23.95 -12.72
N TYR A 682 -6.89 23.24 -13.21
CA TYR A 682 -6.59 21.86 -12.86
C TYR A 682 -5.15 21.74 -12.36
N ASN A 683 -4.97 21.48 -11.06
CA ASN A 683 -3.62 21.33 -10.52
C ASN A 683 -3.09 19.93 -10.86
N ALA A 684 -2.01 19.86 -11.64
CA ALA A 684 -1.43 18.60 -12.06
C ALA A 684 -0.73 17.90 -10.89
N TYR A 685 -0.99 16.60 -10.79
CA TYR A 685 -0.21 15.64 -10.02
C TYR A 685 0.64 14.77 -10.96
N LEU A 686 0.06 14.35 -12.09
CA LEU A 686 0.69 13.50 -13.10
C LEU A 686 0.41 14.05 -14.50
N ILE A 687 1.42 14.01 -15.37
CA ILE A 687 1.31 14.35 -16.79
C ILE A 687 1.96 13.25 -17.62
N LYS A 688 1.22 12.70 -18.58
CA LYS A 688 1.75 11.83 -19.64
C LYS A 688 1.58 12.53 -20.98
N TYR A 689 2.65 12.73 -21.73
CA TYR A 689 2.59 13.27 -23.09
C TYR A 689 3.12 12.26 -24.11
N TYR A 690 2.63 12.35 -25.34
CA TYR A 690 2.86 11.34 -26.38
C TYR A 690 3.57 11.98 -27.58
N THR A 691 4.74 11.48 -27.99
CA THR A 691 5.65 12.22 -28.91
C THR A 691 5.42 12.00 -30.42
N ALA A 692 4.90 10.84 -30.86
CA ALA A 692 4.36 10.53 -32.22
C ALA A 692 4.30 8.98 -32.43
N ALA A 693 3.41 8.35 -33.20
CA ALA A 693 2.22 8.80 -33.95
C ALA A 693 1.20 7.64 -34.21
N LYS A 694 -0.08 8.03 -34.35
CA LYS A 694 -1.32 7.28 -34.68
C LYS A 694 -2.01 6.53 -33.55
#